data_AF-A0AAW9SNQ8-F1
#
_entry.id   AF-A0AAW9SNQ8-F1
#
_cell.length_a   1.000
_cell.length_b   1.000
_cell.length_c   1.000
_cell.angle_alpha   90.00
_cell.angle_beta   90.00
_cell.angle_gamma   90.00
#
_symmetry.space_group_name_H-M   'P 1'
#
loop_
_entity.id
_entity.type
_entity.pdbx_description
1 polymer ?
#
loop_
_entity_poly.entity_id
_entity_poly.type
_entity_poly.pdbx_seq_one_letter_code
_entity_poly.pdbx_strand_id
1 'polypeptide(L)'
;MDRSSLVTTLKDYLTGLQHENRHSPHEADLEEVTEHLRYCLARASVELTEYSNVDELLAFWAVDENAIPLLRLEHAENLFAGGDAESGLQVLKTLTECSSFQDLHSSWHLSAARMAFRAGDQALARSIAKLLSPKPLDHERYQLFEAIGAASVELVSVASLFSALDLPLPDIVTPKERLFRGAQHHLIELGRQLGAARTRGSLQVGEVSRVTSEAMQFLASARLTNDDDWSVGHLMPTLAAQIALALIELIKQAKADYTPLVRAYDQLILQEGTAFRWWLGFRRKLILGLFNLDGDRERAIERLNAALQDIRVDDPQEALSEKVEFAIACAKVGDIEPAQAILRGLRSEALGSYRPAKKDGDYELWTDVLALANQDDPSNRKSRSLVAVRLVDGLQNTSGYDKAARMAQQVLFEASVPDATTAWSAVQWATDCGAFSWFGVLDSCLHGLVVRSPEKANVALLVWCHLALPWLHDGWRSTTETGAFLERLFQVAPREQLDGLEEVVVHAIGTNAPPYVKTTLLRIVEDAAKKRYGGGLAETARNRWQSEEKPEDEENPDNRDYGHLVDFGQISVEIEHEAQYHKKRNENWHIGGISHGLRKAIVRVIGAATWAETDSFLGEHPKVTKDWEIAKAFAEKAVQAGRSERAREILKPFKGDLETGWSWPSSRGRFRHHQIRHIVGESDVHNVALHDFVEDIAVTKYGVSTTLWSIDEIFPLLFETVPWAGLWNRLEDNIRAGRDFQAGSDLPLSDVLKDDDELVVRLVEMSLDLGATDLALQASNLVCDLLDQRQEPIVESLIRRLLGGGGEKRMRAMDLLVQSHENRDVRRAFRDDLSDLVSDPDVGVSASAFFLGSKWGQPLEMPATELPPFYSLEFALDDRAKGTALRDDHSHALLLDDALGWTEHWLRVVEVLEDFSGIPAVKIRIRVARLVSSWGGINVFGHEASKQQEAKLSRVGIKLTYRRPHSEVAIRALRHVARELWFADHLSFDQVRLVLHELHCDPDRAKLPMIEERPPTLPWPDIPRHLWGDNLDEWLENVALDVAEADPFFGIVIGEFREWKAKDSRDVLIVEQLMCDRLEFPVVPSLDEALSKLGRVVRIGYLVALDASKSQKPDPVCRFLPHQLDLKPSQVIVLNPEVAKLLNWHSITNDPYVYYDSDGNWRAKTIVWRDGLCQSIDDDGRYGNGQMVTLSKKGREAYEQYFGPISIKSHSWRRTEKSGKKDIQETWRFAVSSQ
;
A
#
# COMPACT_ATOMS: atom_id res chain seq x y z
N MET A 1 40.34 53.77 -26.52
CA MET A 1 41.12 52.56 -26.85
C MET A 1 40.69 52.13 -28.26
N ASP A 2 41.63 51.87 -29.17
CA ASP A 2 41.31 51.46 -30.55
C ASP A 2 40.70 50.04 -30.56
N ARG A 3 39.64 49.82 -31.33
CA ARG A 3 38.87 48.56 -31.45
C ARG A 3 39.78 47.37 -31.74
N SER A 4 40.79 47.58 -32.58
CA SER A 4 41.82 46.58 -32.90
C SER A 4 42.59 46.15 -31.66
N SER A 5 43.03 47.11 -30.83
CA SER A 5 43.86 46.85 -29.66
C SER A 5 43.14 46.09 -28.56
N LEU A 6 41.87 46.36 -28.29
CA LEU A 6 41.13 45.69 -27.22
C LEU A 6 40.76 44.26 -27.60
N VAL A 7 40.31 44.05 -28.84
CA VAL A 7 39.96 42.73 -29.38
C VAL A 7 41.19 41.83 -29.46
N THR A 8 42.34 42.35 -29.90
CA THR A 8 43.60 41.59 -29.92
C THR A 8 44.07 41.22 -28.50
N THR A 9 44.00 42.16 -27.55
CA THR A 9 44.42 41.90 -26.15
C THR A 9 43.56 40.83 -25.47
N LEU A 10 42.24 40.82 -25.74
CA LEU A 10 41.32 39.78 -25.24
C LEU A 10 41.53 38.43 -25.93
N LYS A 11 41.79 38.43 -27.25
CA LYS A 11 42.14 37.20 -27.99
C LYS A 11 43.42 36.59 -27.44
N ASP A 12 44.43 37.40 -27.16
CA ASP A 12 45.71 36.95 -26.58
C ASP A 12 45.53 36.41 -25.15
N TYR A 13 44.67 37.04 -24.33
CA TYR A 13 44.34 36.56 -22.99
C TYR A 13 43.58 35.21 -22.98
N LEU A 14 42.59 35.05 -23.87
CA LEU A 14 41.81 33.80 -24.00
C LEU A 14 42.64 32.66 -24.59
N THR A 15 43.53 32.96 -25.55
CA THR A 15 44.48 31.99 -26.10
C THR A 15 45.50 31.56 -25.04
N GLY A 16 45.89 32.48 -24.13
CA GLY A 16 46.71 32.17 -22.95
C GLY A 16 46.02 31.24 -21.95
N LEU A 17 44.73 31.45 -21.67
CA LEU A 17 43.92 30.59 -20.78
C LEU A 17 43.71 29.18 -21.35
N GLN A 18 43.54 29.03 -22.67
CA GLN A 18 43.49 27.71 -23.33
C GLN A 18 44.82 26.95 -23.21
N HIS A 19 45.94 27.66 -23.21
CA HIS A 19 47.26 27.05 -23.03
C HIS A 19 47.49 26.54 -21.60
N GLU A 20 46.86 27.15 -20.58
CA GLU A 20 46.93 26.74 -19.17
C GLU A 20 45.94 25.61 -18.81
N ASN A 21 44.80 25.48 -19.50
CA ASN A 21 43.72 24.53 -19.19
C ASN A 21 43.68 23.27 -20.09
N ARG A 22 44.80 22.57 -20.26
CA ARG A 22 44.89 21.35 -21.11
C ARG A 22 44.15 20.10 -20.60
N HIS A 23 43.32 20.16 -19.54
CA HIS A 23 42.69 18.98 -18.92
C HIS A 23 41.15 19.04 -18.82
N SER A 24 40.48 19.93 -19.54
CA SER A 24 39.00 19.93 -19.64
C SER A 24 38.53 19.27 -20.94
N PRO A 25 37.51 18.38 -20.92
CA PRO A 25 37.08 17.60 -22.09
C PRO A 25 36.26 18.38 -23.14
N HIS A 26 35.98 19.67 -22.92
CA HIS A 26 35.34 20.53 -23.93
C HIS A 26 36.36 21.55 -24.46
N GLU A 27 36.77 21.40 -25.72
CA GLU A 27 37.42 22.47 -26.47
C GLU A 27 36.41 23.62 -26.59
N ALA A 28 36.57 24.67 -25.78
CA ALA A 28 35.77 25.88 -25.93
C ALA A 28 36.10 26.52 -27.28
N ASP A 29 35.11 26.65 -28.15
CA ASP A 29 35.27 27.33 -29.43
C ASP A 29 35.56 28.82 -29.15
N LEU A 30 36.79 29.24 -29.44
CA LEU A 30 37.24 30.61 -29.23
C LEU A 30 36.40 31.61 -30.02
N GLU A 31 35.79 31.19 -31.12
CA GLU A 31 34.92 32.05 -31.93
C GLU A 31 33.61 32.33 -31.19
N GLU A 32 32.97 31.31 -30.62
CA GLU A 32 31.75 31.41 -29.81
C GLU A 32 31.97 32.24 -28.53
N VAL A 33 33.09 32.05 -27.84
CA VAL A 33 33.46 32.86 -26.66
C VAL A 33 33.71 34.32 -27.02
N THR A 34 34.38 34.57 -28.16
CA THR A 34 34.63 35.93 -28.65
C THR A 34 33.33 36.63 -29.03
N GLU A 35 32.40 35.92 -29.64
CA GLU A 35 31.07 36.42 -30.01
C GLU A 35 30.23 36.75 -28.77
N HIS A 36 30.19 35.85 -27.78
CA HIS A 36 29.50 36.07 -26.51
C HIS A 36 30.04 37.30 -25.76
N LEU A 37 31.37 37.48 -25.73
CA LEU A 37 32.00 38.65 -25.10
C LEU A 37 31.66 39.96 -25.82
N ARG A 38 31.62 39.98 -27.16
CA ARG A 38 31.19 41.16 -27.92
C ARG A 38 29.76 41.55 -27.57
N TYR A 39 28.87 40.57 -27.46
CA TYR A 39 27.50 40.76 -27.02
C TYR A 39 27.43 41.32 -25.59
N CYS A 40 28.14 40.72 -24.61
CA CYS A 40 28.15 41.21 -23.24
C CYS A 40 28.69 42.63 -23.09
N LEU A 41 29.76 42.98 -23.82
CA LEU A 41 30.35 44.32 -23.81
C LEU A 41 29.42 45.36 -24.46
N ALA A 42 28.77 44.99 -25.57
CA ALA A 42 27.75 45.82 -26.19
C ALA A 42 26.54 46.05 -25.26
N ARG A 43 26.07 44.99 -24.59
CA ARG A 43 24.98 45.05 -23.60
C ARG A 43 25.31 45.96 -22.42
N ALA A 44 26.47 45.77 -21.79
CA ALA A 44 26.93 46.63 -20.70
C ALA A 44 27.04 48.10 -21.15
N SER A 45 27.45 48.35 -22.39
CA SER A 45 27.52 49.70 -22.95
C SER A 45 26.12 50.31 -23.19
N VAL A 46 25.13 49.49 -23.55
CA VAL A 46 23.71 49.90 -23.67
C VAL A 46 23.09 50.21 -22.30
N GLU A 47 23.45 49.45 -21.25
CA GLU A 47 23.00 49.67 -19.87
C GLU A 47 23.53 50.97 -19.26
N LEU A 48 24.74 51.41 -19.63
CA LEU A 48 25.38 52.61 -19.08
C LEU A 48 24.92 53.93 -19.69
N THR A 49 24.01 53.94 -20.68
CA THR A 49 23.39 55.15 -21.29
C THR A 49 24.35 56.20 -21.90
N GLU A 50 25.63 55.89 -22.14
CA GLU A 50 26.62 56.87 -22.61
C GLU A 50 26.66 57.12 -24.13
N TYR A 51 25.91 56.36 -24.94
CA TYR A 51 25.98 56.44 -26.41
C TYR A 51 24.68 56.95 -27.04
N SER A 52 24.79 58.02 -27.83
CA SER A 52 23.67 58.68 -28.53
C SER A 52 23.16 57.93 -29.77
N ASN A 53 23.91 56.94 -30.27
CA ASN A 53 23.53 56.12 -31.42
C ASN A 53 23.88 54.64 -31.19
N VAL A 54 22.86 53.83 -30.91
CA VAL A 54 23.01 52.38 -30.64
C VAL A 54 23.55 51.61 -31.85
N ASP A 55 23.27 52.06 -33.07
CA ASP A 55 23.71 51.35 -34.28
C ASP A 55 25.21 51.49 -34.53
N GLU A 56 25.78 52.65 -34.20
CA GLU A 56 27.23 52.85 -34.21
C GLU A 56 27.92 51.98 -33.14
N LEU A 57 27.29 51.83 -31.97
CA LEU A 57 27.79 50.99 -30.89
C LEU A 57 27.77 49.50 -31.26
N LEU A 58 26.68 49.01 -31.83
CA LEU A 58 26.54 47.60 -32.27
C LEU A 58 27.51 47.28 -33.42
N ALA A 59 27.67 48.21 -34.37
CA ALA A 59 28.66 48.11 -35.45
C ALA A 59 30.10 48.21 -34.95
N PHE A 60 30.36 49.01 -33.91
CA PHE A 60 31.65 49.13 -33.25
C PHE A 60 32.07 47.82 -32.58
N TRP A 61 31.14 47.12 -31.93
CA TRP A 61 31.43 45.83 -31.28
C TRP A 61 31.34 44.62 -32.23
N ALA A 62 30.81 44.78 -33.46
CA ALA A 62 30.48 43.66 -34.36
C ALA A 62 29.65 42.57 -33.66
N VAL A 63 28.52 42.98 -33.09
CA VAL A 63 27.52 42.07 -32.54
C VAL A 63 26.87 41.28 -33.68
N ASP A 64 26.64 39.99 -33.46
CA ASP A 64 25.94 39.13 -34.40
C ASP A 64 24.55 39.67 -34.77
N GLU A 65 24.15 39.51 -36.04
CA GLU A 65 22.90 40.06 -36.56
C GLU A 65 21.65 39.50 -35.87
N ASN A 66 21.72 38.30 -35.27
CA ASN A 66 20.62 37.71 -34.52
C ASN A 66 20.48 38.30 -33.10
N ALA A 67 21.55 38.88 -32.54
CA ALA A 67 21.55 39.47 -31.21
C ALA A 67 21.26 40.99 -31.21
N ILE A 68 21.39 41.66 -32.36
CA ILE A 68 21.09 43.09 -32.55
C ILE A 68 19.67 43.49 -32.10
N PRO A 69 18.59 42.74 -32.45
CA PRO A 69 17.23 43.12 -32.06
C PRO A 69 17.02 43.21 -30.54
N LEU A 70 17.66 42.31 -29.78
CA LEU A 70 17.55 42.27 -28.32
C LEU A 70 18.22 43.49 -27.67
N LEU A 71 19.43 43.85 -28.10
CA LEU A 71 20.15 45.01 -27.55
C LEU A 71 19.48 46.35 -27.92
N ARG A 72 18.91 46.45 -29.12
CA ARG A 72 18.09 47.61 -29.51
C ARG A 72 16.83 47.73 -28.64
N LEU A 73 16.22 46.61 -28.27
CA LEU A 73 15.06 46.59 -27.38
C LEU A 73 15.41 47.02 -25.95
N GLU A 74 16.52 46.52 -25.40
CA GLU A 74 17.03 46.94 -24.08
C GLU A 74 17.42 48.43 -24.09
N HIS A 75 18.01 48.93 -25.18
CA HIS A 75 18.29 50.37 -25.34
C HIS A 75 17.00 51.21 -25.38
N ALA A 76 15.98 50.75 -26.11
CA ALA A 76 14.67 51.41 -26.12
C ALA A 76 14.07 51.45 -24.72
N GLU A 77 14.15 50.35 -23.96
CA GLU A 77 13.68 50.29 -22.57
C GLU A 77 14.39 51.32 -21.67
N ASN A 78 15.71 51.44 -21.79
CA ASN A 78 16.49 52.45 -21.06
C ASN A 78 16.10 53.89 -21.44
N LEU A 79 15.86 54.16 -22.73
CA LEU A 79 15.39 55.48 -23.20
C LEU A 79 14.01 55.83 -22.65
N PHE A 80 13.07 54.87 -22.64
CA PHE A 80 11.76 55.05 -22.02
C PHE A 80 11.86 55.26 -20.50
N ALA A 81 12.74 54.53 -19.81
CA ALA A 81 12.98 54.70 -18.37
C ALA A 81 13.63 56.06 -18.04
N GLY A 82 14.51 56.56 -18.93
CA GLY A 82 15.12 57.88 -18.86
C GLY A 82 14.22 59.04 -19.27
N GLY A 83 13.01 58.78 -19.76
CA GLY A 83 12.01 59.77 -20.15
C GLY A 83 12.10 60.27 -21.60
N ASP A 84 13.00 59.72 -22.43
CA ASP A 84 13.13 60.06 -23.86
C ASP A 84 12.28 59.11 -24.73
N ALA A 85 10.96 59.34 -24.68
CA ALA A 85 10.00 58.53 -25.41
C ALA A 85 10.10 58.69 -26.95
N GLU A 86 10.61 59.83 -27.44
CA GLU A 86 10.73 60.10 -28.88
C GLU A 86 11.86 59.27 -29.50
N SER A 87 13.05 59.30 -28.90
CA SER A 87 14.18 58.47 -29.32
C SER A 87 13.88 56.98 -29.13
N GLY A 88 13.22 56.61 -28.01
CA GLY A 88 12.80 55.23 -27.77
C GLY A 88 11.83 54.70 -28.84
N LEU A 89 10.86 55.50 -29.27
CA LEU A 89 9.94 55.13 -30.36
C LEU A 89 10.66 55.00 -31.70
N GLN A 90 11.65 55.84 -31.98
CA GLN A 90 12.45 55.75 -33.20
C GLN A 90 13.25 54.44 -33.25
N VAL A 91 13.86 54.06 -32.12
CA VAL A 91 14.58 52.77 -31.99
C VAL A 91 13.63 51.59 -32.20
N LEU A 92 12.41 51.64 -31.64
CA LEU A 92 11.41 50.58 -31.86
C LEU A 92 10.95 50.48 -33.33
N LYS A 93 10.85 51.59 -34.06
CA LYS A 93 10.51 51.57 -35.50
C LYS A 93 11.59 50.89 -36.31
N THR A 94 12.85 51.29 -36.11
CA THR A 94 14.01 50.66 -36.76
C THR A 94 14.17 49.19 -36.36
N LEU A 95 13.80 48.83 -35.13
CA LEU A 95 13.78 47.44 -34.66
C LEU A 95 12.79 46.58 -35.46
N THR A 96 11.59 47.08 -35.77
CA THR A 96 10.59 46.32 -36.55
C THR A 96 10.97 46.08 -38.01
N GLU A 97 11.99 46.79 -38.52
CA GLU A 97 12.55 46.62 -39.86
C GLU A 97 13.62 45.51 -39.92
N CYS A 98 14.11 45.03 -38.78
CA CYS A 98 15.05 43.90 -38.71
C CYS A 98 14.36 42.57 -39.00
N SER A 99 14.94 41.76 -39.90
CA SER A 99 14.44 40.42 -40.22
C SER A 99 14.44 39.48 -39.01
N SER A 100 15.48 39.53 -38.17
CA SER A 100 15.63 38.71 -36.95
C SER A 100 14.74 39.15 -35.78
N PHE A 101 14.01 40.28 -35.89
CA PHE A 101 13.09 40.71 -34.83
C PHE A 101 11.90 39.75 -34.67
N GLN A 102 11.43 39.13 -35.75
CA GLN A 102 10.31 38.18 -35.70
C GLN A 102 10.68 36.88 -34.95
N ASP A 103 11.97 36.55 -34.91
CA ASP A 103 12.49 35.32 -34.28
C ASP A 103 12.73 35.48 -32.76
N LEU A 104 12.52 36.68 -32.20
CA LEU A 104 12.61 36.89 -30.74
C LEU A 104 11.50 36.16 -29.98
N HIS A 105 11.78 35.80 -28.72
CA HIS A 105 10.79 35.23 -27.83
C HIS A 105 9.61 36.21 -27.58
N SER A 106 8.38 35.68 -27.44
CA SER A 106 7.12 36.45 -27.31
C SER A 106 7.14 37.52 -26.20
N SER A 107 7.86 37.26 -25.11
CA SER A 107 8.05 38.21 -24.00
C SER A 107 8.68 39.54 -24.44
N TRP A 108 9.59 39.49 -25.41
CA TRP A 108 10.27 40.68 -25.95
C TRP A 108 9.34 41.48 -26.86
N HIS A 109 8.56 40.82 -27.73
CA HIS A 109 7.51 41.48 -28.52
C HIS A 109 6.47 42.13 -27.61
N LEU A 110 6.11 41.48 -26.50
CA LEU A 110 5.14 42.00 -25.53
C LEU A 110 5.69 43.27 -24.84
N SER A 111 6.97 43.26 -24.47
CA SER A 111 7.63 44.45 -23.91
C SER A 111 7.65 45.60 -24.92
N ALA A 112 8.10 45.34 -26.15
CA ALA A 112 8.15 46.31 -27.25
C ALA A 112 6.78 46.93 -27.55
N ALA A 113 5.74 46.10 -27.68
CA ALA A 113 4.39 46.55 -27.97
C ALA A 113 3.80 47.39 -26.82
N ARG A 114 4.11 47.06 -25.56
CA ARG A 114 3.73 47.85 -24.39
C ARG A 114 4.41 49.22 -24.35
N MET A 115 5.70 49.27 -24.67
CA MET A 115 6.45 50.52 -24.75
C MET A 115 5.87 51.44 -25.83
N ALA A 116 5.66 50.93 -27.05
CA ALA A 116 5.01 51.66 -28.13
C ALA A 116 3.60 52.16 -27.75
N PHE A 117 2.80 51.31 -27.08
CA PHE A 117 1.47 51.69 -26.61
C PHE A 117 1.51 52.81 -25.56
N ARG A 118 2.38 52.72 -24.56
CA ARG A 118 2.54 53.74 -23.50
C ARG A 118 3.03 55.08 -24.05
N ALA A 119 3.86 55.04 -25.09
CA ALA A 119 4.38 56.22 -25.77
C ALA A 119 3.39 56.87 -26.75
N GLY A 120 2.21 56.27 -26.94
CA GLY A 120 1.13 56.83 -27.77
C GLY A 120 1.13 56.39 -29.24
N ASP A 121 2.09 55.58 -29.70
CA ASP A 121 2.14 55.06 -31.08
C ASP A 121 1.34 53.75 -31.21
N GLN A 122 0.02 53.90 -31.32
CA GLN A 122 -0.90 52.75 -31.41
C GLN A 122 -0.71 51.92 -32.70
N ALA A 123 -0.24 52.54 -33.79
CA ALA A 123 -0.02 51.84 -35.05
C ALA A 123 1.16 50.86 -34.93
N LEU A 124 2.27 51.32 -34.33
CA LEU A 124 3.43 50.48 -34.04
C LEU A 124 3.12 49.40 -32.99
N ALA A 125 2.37 49.76 -31.94
CA ALA A 125 1.97 48.77 -30.93
C ALA A 125 1.11 47.64 -31.53
N ARG A 126 0.19 47.96 -32.45
CA ARG A 126 -0.65 46.98 -33.15
C ARG A 126 0.13 46.10 -34.12
N SER A 127 1.16 46.62 -34.80
CA SER A 127 1.97 45.80 -35.71
C SER A 127 2.80 44.78 -34.94
N ILE A 128 3.42 45.18 -33.82
CA ILE A 128 4.22 44.30 -32.97
C ILE A 128 3.33 43.30 -32.24
N ALA A 129 2.16 43.71 -31.72
CA ALA A 129 1.26 42.82 -30.98
C ALA A 129 0.78 41.61 -31.80
N LYS A 130 0.71 41.72 -33.14
CA LYS A 130 0.35 40.60 -34.04
C LYS A 130 1.38 39.46 -34.06
N LEU A 131 2.60 39.70 -33.58
CA LEU A 131 3.65 38.69 -33.47
C LEU A 131 3.50 37.83 -32.19
N LEU A 132 2.60 38.22 -31.27
CA LEU A 132 2.42 37.52 -30.00
C LEU A 132 1.64 36.22 -30.17
N SER A 133 2.23 35.13 -29.65
CA SER A 133 1.62 33.81 -29.55
C SER A 133 1.65 33.34 -28.08
N PRO A 134 0.70 33.77 -27.24
CA PRO A 134 0.70 33.42 -25.81
C PRO A 134 0.52 31.91 -25.62
N LYS A 135 1.29 31.34 -24.68
CA LYS A 135 1.21 29.91 -24.36
C LYS A 135 -0.03 29.61 -23.48
N PRO A 136 -0.73 28.48 -23.72
CA PRO A 136 -1.78 28.02 -22.81
C PRO A 136 -1.18 27.53 -21.49
N LEU A 137 -2.02 27.27 -20.48
CA LEU A 137 -1.58 26.65 -19.22
C LEU A 137 -1.23 25.14 -19.35
N ASP A 138 -1.55 24.53 -20.50
CA ASP A 138 -1.32 23.11 -20.78
C ASP A 138 0.08 22.91 -21.40
N HIS A 139 1.00 22.29 -20.65
CA HIS A 139 2.40 22.05 -21.04
C HIS A 139 2.79 20.58 -20.87
N GLU A 140 3.86 20.15 -21.55
CA GLU A 140 4.43 18.82 -21.32
C GLU A 140 4.89 18.64 -19.87
N ARG A 141 4.67 17.44 -19.31
CA ARG A 141 4.78 17.16 -17.85
C ARG A 141 6.10 17.59 -17.21
N TYR A 142 7.21 17.49 -17.94
CA TYR A 142 8.55 17.84 -17.43
C TYR A 142 8.83 19.35 -17.41
N GLN A 143 8.10 20.17 -18.16
CA GLN A 143 8.22 21.65 -18.16
C GLN A 143 7.13 22.35 -17.34
N LEU A 144 6.07 21.61 -16.97
CA LEU A 144 4.85 22.16 -16.38
C LEU A 144 5.10 23.03 -15.13
N PHE A 145 5.95 22.57 -14.22
CA PHE A 145 6.23 23.26 -12.95
C PHE A 145 6.99 24.59 -13.13
N GLU A 146 7.89 24.66 -14.11
CA GLU A 146 8.68 25.87 -14.39
C GLU A 146 7.90 26.88 -15.25
N ALA A 147 7.07 26.38 -16.18
CA ALA A 147 6.40 27.22 -17.17
C ALA A 147 5.12 27.91 -16.67
N ILE A 148 4.34 27.26 -15.79
CA ILE A 148 2.99 27.74 -15.39
C ILE A 148 3.00 29.16 -14.81
N GLY A 149 3.99 29.49 -13.99
CA GLY A 149 4.12 30.82 -13.40
C GLY A 149 4.26 31.90 -14.49
N ALA A 150 5.20 31.71 -15.40
CA ALA A 150 5.44 32.65 -16.51
C ALA A 150 4.26 32.72 -17.48
N ALA A 151 3.68 31.57 -17.85
CA ALA A 151 2.54 31.49 -18.76
C ALA A 151 1.31 32.25 -18.21
N SER A 152 1.03 32.13 -16.91
CA SER A 152 -0.09 32.85 -16.29
C SER A 152 0.08 34.38 -16.33
N VAL A 153 1.30 34.88 -16.13
CA VAL A 153 1.63 36.31 -16.24
C VAL A 153 1.53 36.79 -17.68
N GLU A 154 1.99 35.97 -18.63
CA GLU A 154 1.90 36.25 -20.07
C GLU A 154 0.44 36.36 -20.53
N LEU A 155 -0.43 35.42 -20.12
CA LEU A 155 -1.85 35.43 -20.48
C LEU A 155 -2.57 36.72 -20.06
N VAL A 156 -2.43 37.14 -18.79
CA VAL A 156 -3.00 38.41 -18.29
C VAL A 156 -2.43 39.58 -19.07
N SER A 157 -1.12 39.52 -19.33
CA SER A 157 -0.36 40.59 -19.95
C SER A 157 -0.71 40.85 -21.41
N VAL A 158 -0.84 39.78 -22.19
CA VAL A 158 -1.23 39.79 -23.60
C VAL A 158 -2.70 40.18 -23.72
N ALA A 159 -3.60 39.57 -22.93
CA ALA A 159 -5.02 39.93 -22.94
C ALA A 159 -5.26 41.41 -22.61
N SER A 160 -4.50 41.96 -21.65
CA SER A 160 -4.56 43.39 -21.33
C SER A 160 -4.09 44.28 -22.48
N LEU A 161 -2.99 43.94 -23.15
CA LEU A 161 -2.50 44.72 -24.28
C LEU A 161 -3.48 44.67 -25.46
N PHE A 162 -3.95 43.48 -25.83
CA PHE A 162 -4.90 43.30 -26.94
C PHE A 162 -6.21 44.04 -26.70
N SER A 163 -6.76 43.95 -25.47
CA SER A 163 -7.96 44.71 -25.13
C SER A 163 -7.72 46.22 -25.11
N ALA A 164 -6.54 46.70 -24.73
CA ALA A 164 -6.21 48.12 -24.74
C ALA A 164 -6.05 48.68 -26.16
N LEU A 165 -5.58 47.85 -27.10
CA LEU A 165 -5.39 48.16 -28.52
C LEU A 165 -6.64 47.94 -29.39
N ASP A 166 -7.74 47.43 -28.80
CA ASP A 166 -8.98 47.03 -29.49
C ASP A 166 -8.73 45.97 -30.58
N LEU A 167 -7.92 44.95 -30.24
CA LEU A 167 -7.60 43.81 -31.10
C LEU A 167 -8.29 42.53 -30.58
N PRO A 168 -8.72 41.61 -31.47
CA PRO A 168 -9.15 40.29 -31.04
C PRO A 168 -7.97 39.50 -30.48
N LEU A 169 -8.19 38.83 -29.34
CA LEU A 169 -7.21 37.92 -28.75
C LEU A 169 -6.78 36.84 -29.76
N PRO A 170 -5.49 36.46 -29.82
CA PRO A 170 -5.05 35.33 -30.63
C PRO A 170 -5.71 34.03 -30.16
N ASP A 171 -5.80 33.04 -31.03
CA ASP A 171 -6.38 31.73 -30.68
C ASP A 171 -5.46 31.01 -29.69
N ILE A 172 -5.96 30.75 -28.48
CA ILE A 172 -5.22 30.09 -27.39
C ILE A 172 -5.87 28.75 -27.13
N VAL A 173 -5.08 27.68 -27.24
CA VAL A 173 -5.55 26.31 -26.99
C VAL A 173 -6.16 26.21 -25.59
N THR A 174 -7.34 25.59 -25.51
CA THR A 174 -8.04 25.39 -24.24
C THR A 174 -7.45 24.16 -23.54
N PRO A 175 -7.02 24.27 -22.26
CA PRO A 175 -6.47 23.13 -21.52
C PRO A 175 -7.47 21.97 -21.41
N LYS A 176 -6.93 20.74 -21.46
CA LYS A 176 -7.73 19.52 -21.23
C LYS A 176 -8.30 19.50 -19.82
N GLU A 177 -7.44 19.77 -18.84
CA GLU A 177 -7.78 19.75 -17.41
C GLU A 177 -8.77 20.83 -17.01
N ARG A 178 -9.79 20.45 -16.24
CA ARG A 178 -10.92 21.33 -15.86
C ARG A 178 -10.47 22.57 -15.08
N LEU A 179 -9.58 22.39 -14.10
CA LEU A 179 -9.12 23.49 -13.24
C LEU A 179 -8.21 24.47 -14.00
N PHE A 180 -7.31 23.98 -14.85
CA PHE A 180 -6.49 24.84 -15.71
C PHE A 180 -7.33 25.61 -16.72
N ARG A 181 -8.37 24.97 -17.30
CA ARG A 181 -9.33 25.65 -18.16
C ARG A 181 -10.01 26.81 -17.44
N GLY A 182 -10.49 26.59 -16.22
CA GLY A 182 -11.09 27.63 -15.38
C GLY A 182 -10.10 28.75 -15.05
N ALA A 183 -8.88 28.41 -14.64
CA ALA A 183 -7.85 29.39 -14.31
C ALA A 183 -7.44 30.24 -15.52
N GLN A 184 -7.23 29.62 -16.70
CA GLN A 184 -6.90 30.32 -17.95
C GLN A 184 -8.01 31.29 -18.35
N HIS A 185 -9.28 30.88 -18.22
CA HIS A 185 -10.43 31.75 -18.48
C HIS A 185 -10.39 33.01 -17.61
N HIS A 186 -10.21 32.87 -16.29
CA HIS A 186 -10.18 34.01 -15.38
C HIS A 186 -8.96 34.91 -15.59
N LEU A 187 -7.77 34.36 -15.88
CA LEU A 187 -6.57 35.15 -16.20
C LEU A 187 -6.78 36.01 -17.46
N ILE A 188 -7.36 35.44 -18.51
CA ILE A 188 -7.66 36.16 -19.75
C ILE A 188 -8.71 37.25 -19.50
N GLU A 189 -9.80 36.94 -18.79
CA GLU A 189 -10.86 37.92 -18.51
C GLU A 189 -10.35 39.08 -17.64
N LEU A 190 -9.54 38.79 -16.61
CA LEU A 190 -8.89 39.84 -15.81
C LEU A 190 -7.96 40.71 -16.65
N GLY A 191 -7.16 40.09 -17.53
CA GLY A 191 -6.32 40.81 -18.48
C GLY A 191 -7.15 41.74 -19.37
N ARG A 192 -8.24 41.24 -19.96
CA ARG A 192 -9.15 42.03 -20.81
C ARG A 192 -9.69 43.26 -20.07
N GLN A 193 -10.21 43.08 -18.86
CA GLN A 193 -10.71 44.20 -18.05
C GLN A 193 -9.60 45.19 -17.70
N LEU A 194 -8.39 44.71 -17.40
CA LEU A 194 -7.24 45.57 -17.12
C LEU A 194 -6.87 46.44 -18.34
N GLY A 195 -6.93 45.86 -19.54
CA GLY A 195 -6.75 46.60 -20.79
C GLY A 195 -7.82 47.67 -21.00
N ALA A 196 -9.08 47.32 -20.81
CA ALA A 196 -10.20 48.27 -20.89
C ALA A 196 -10.08 49.41 -19.88
N ALA A 197 -9.67 49.12 -18.64
CA ALA A 197 -9.44 50.12 -17.59
C ALA A 197 -8.33 51.11 -17.98
N ARG A 198 -7.22 50.61 -18.57
CA ARG A 198 -6.09 51.45 -19.01
C ARG A 198 -6.46 52.44 -20.12
N THR A 199 -7.36 52.07 -21.03
CA THR A 199 -7.78 52.95 -22.14
C THR A 199 -8.90 53.91 -21.73
N ARG A 200 -9.84 53.48 -20.86
CA ARG A 200 -11.03 54.25 -20.50
C ARG A 200 -10.91 55.05 -19.19
N GLY A 201 -9.91 54.78 -18.35
CA GLY A 201 -9.66 55.44 -17.08
C GLY A 201 -10.62 55.08 -15.93
N SER A 202 -11.85 54.67 -16.25
CA SER A 202 -12.84 54.12 -15.29
C SER A 202 -13.73 53.08 -15.97
N LEU A 203 -13.92 51.92 -15.33
CA LEU A 203 -14.88 50.89 -15.77
C LEU A 203 -16.26 51.10 -15.11
N GLN A 204 -17.32 50.46 -15.62
CA GLN A 204 -18.60 50.49 -14.93
C GLN A 204 -18.47 49.77 -13.57
N VAL A 205 -18.99 50.39 -12.49
CA VAL A 205 -18.83 49.91 -11.11
C VAL A 205 -19.27 48.44 -10.92
N GLY A 206 -20.29 47.99 -11.67
CA GLY A 206 -20.77 46.60 -11.62
C GLY A 206 -19.85 45.57 -12.28
N GLU A 207 -19.03 45.95 -13.27
CA GLU A 207 -18.20 45.01 -14.04
C GLU A 207 -17.02 44.48 -13.23
N VAL A 208 -16.31 45.36 -12.51
CA VAL A 208 -15.18 44.97 -11.65
C VAL A 208 -15.67 44.10 -10.49
N SER A 209 -16.83 44.45 -9.89
CA SER A 209 -17.43 43.65 -8.81
C SER A 209 -17.84 42.26 -9.28
N ARG A 210 -18.39 42.12 -10.49
CA ARG A 210 -18.78 40.83 -11.07
C ARG A 210 -17.57 39.92 -11.29
N VAL A 211 -16.55 40.42 -12.00
CA VAL A 211 -15.34 39.65 -12.33
C VAL A 211 -14.60 39.23 -11.06
N THR A 212 -14.55 40.12 -10.07
CA THR A 212 -13.98 39.82 -8.74
C THR A 212 -14.73 38.68 -8.06
N SER A 213 -16.06 38.73 -8.03
CA SER A 213 -16.88 37.72 -7.35
C SER A 213 -16.76 36.35 -8.03
N GLU A 214 -16.79 36.32 -9.36
CA GLU A 214 -16.66 35.08 -10.14
C GLU A 214 -15.29 34.44 -9.96
N ALA A 215 -14.21 35.22 -10.02
CA ALA A 215 -12.86 34.70 -9.81
C ALA A 215 -12.69 34.15 -8.38
N MET A 216 -13.18 34.84 -7.36
CA MET A 216 -13.11 34.37 -5.96
C MET A 216 -13.95 33.11 -5.72
N GLN A 217 -15.13 32.99 -6.34
CA GLN A 217 -15.97 31.78 -6.26
C GLN A 217 -15.31 30.59 -6.97
N PHE A 218 -14.69 30.80 -8.13
CA PHE A 218 -13.91 29.77 -8.79
C PHE A 218 -12.76 29.28 -7.89
N LEU A 219 -11.96 30.20 -7.33
CA LEU A 219 -10.87 29.83 -6.43
C LEU A 219 -11.37 29.10 -5.16
N ALA A 220 -12.55 29.45 -4.64
CA ALA A 220 -13.14 28.78 -3.48
C ALA A 220 -13.53 27.33 -3.78
N SER A 221 -13.99 27.06 -5.00
CA SER A 221 -14.52 25.75 -5.43
C SER A 221 -13.53 24.89 -6.22
N ALA A 222 -12.30 25.37 -6.47
CA ALA A 222 -11.26 24.71 -7.26
C ALA A 222 -10.58 23.54 -6.52
N ARG A 223 -11.35 22.47 -6.29
CA ARG A 223 -10.91 21.19 -5.69
C ARG A 223 -10.64 20.15 -6.78
N LEU A 224 -9.71 19.23 -6.49
CA LEU A 224 -9.47 18.04 -7.31
C LEU A 224 -10.67 17.08 -7.24
N THR A 225 -10.99 16.44 -8.36
CA THR A 225 -11.81 15.23 -8.43
C THR A 225 -10.94 14.01 -8.71
N ASN A 226 -11.48 12.79 -8.53
CA ASN A 226 -10.71 11.55 -8.75
C ASN A 226 -10.17 11.40 -10.19
N ASP A 227 -10.75 12.12 -11.14
CA ASP A 227 -10.34 12.12 -12.56
C ASP A 227 -9.28 13.18 -12.91
N ASP A 228 -8.95 14.11 -11.98
CA ASP A 228 -7.97 15.19 -12.23
C ASP A 228 -6.53 14.70 -11.93
N ASP A 229 -5.54 15.06 -12.75
CA ASP A 229 -4.12 14.75 -12.46
C ASP A 229 -3.64 15.49 -11.20
N TRP A 230 -2.88 14.80 -10.34
CA TRP A 230 -2.39 15.33 -9.06
C TRP A 230 -1.61 16.66 -9.21
N SER A 231 -0.88 16.82 -10.33
CA SER A 231 -0.06 18.00 -10.60
C SER A 231 -0.90 19.27 -10.74
N VAL A 232 -2.14 19.16 -11.21
CA VAL A 232 -3.08 20.28 -11.37
C VAL A 232 -3.37 20.89 -10.01
N GLY A 233 -3.70 20.08 -9.01
CA GLY A 233 -3.98 20.54 -7.65
C GLY A 233 -2.77 21.17 -6.98
N HIS A 234 -1.57 20.63 -7.24
CA HIS A 234 -0.32 21.18 -6.72
C HIS A 234 0.01 22.57 -7.30
N LEU A 235 -0.39 22.86 -8.53
CA LEU A 235 -0.08 24.11 -9.25
C LEU A 235 -1.17 25.19 -9.11
N MET A 236 -2.37 24.84 -8.66
CA MET A 236 -3.45 25.80 -8.38
C MET A 236 -3.08 26.93 -7.41
N PRO A 237 -2.34 26.71 -6.31
CA PRO A 237 -1.89 27.80 -5.42
C PRO A 237 -1.09 28.88 -6.16
N THR A 238 -0.20 28.47 -7.08
CA THR A 238 0.59 29.38 -7.91
C THR A 238 -0.29 30.20 -8.84
N LEU A 239 -1.26 29.56 -9.51
CA LEU A 239 -2.21 30.24 -10.39
C LEU A 239 -3.13 31.20 -9.61
N ALA A 240 -3.65 30.77 -8.47
CA ALA A 240 -4.48 31.58 -7.59
C ALA A 240 -3.74 32.86 -7.15
N ALA A 241 -2.47 32.72 -6.76
CA ALA A 241 -1.61 33.85 -6.41
C ALA A 241 -1.47 34.88 -7.55
N GLN A 242 -1.41 34.44 -8.81
CA GLN A 242 -1.34 35.33 -9.97
C GLN A 242 -2.69 35.99 -10.28
N ILE A 243 -3.79 35.26 -10.10
CA ILE A 243 -5.16 35.80 -10.17
C ILE A 243 -5.36 36.91 -9.12
N ALA A 244 -4.89 36.71 -7.88
CA ALA A 244 -4.95 37.74 -6.84
C ALA A 244 -4.21 39.03 -7.23
N LEU A 245 -2.99 38.89 -7.75
CA LEU A 245 -2.20 40.04 -8.20
C LEU A 245 -2.90 40.79 -9.35
N ALA A 246 -3.48 40.06 -10.30
CA ALA A 246 -4.24 40.65 -11.41
C ALA A 246 -5.51 41.37 -10.92
N LEU A 247 -6.22 40.82 -9.93
CA LEU A 247 -7.39 41.45 -9.31
C LEU A 247 -7.03 42.77 -8.61
N ILE A 248 -5.97 42.77 -7.80
CA ILE A 248 -5.50 43.98 -7.11
C ILE A 248 -5.07 45.06 -8.10
N GLU A 249 -4.33 44.67 -9.14
CA GLU A 249 -3.91 45.61 -10.19
C GLU A 249 -5.11 46.15 -10.99
N LEU A 250 -6.13 45.34 -11.27
CA LEU A 250 -7.37 45.80 -11.91
C LEU A 250 -8.09 46.84 -11.05
N ILE A 251 -8.28 46.57 -9.76
CA ILE A 251 -8.93 47.50 -8.83
C ILE A 251 -8.17 48.83 -8.76
N LYS A 252 -6.83 48.75 -8.65
CA LYS A 252 -5.95 49.92 -8.63
C LYS A 252 -6.06 50.75 -9.91
N GLN A 253 -5.96 50.12 -11.08
CA GLN A 253 -6.01 50.81 -12.37
C GLN A 253 -7.40 51.39 -12.69
N ALA A 254 -8.45 50.66 -12.34
CA ALA A 254 -9.84 51.12 -12.53
C ALA A 254 -10.29 52.13 -11.47
N LYS A 255 -9.50 52.37 -10.41
CA LYS A 255 -9.88 53.14 -9.22
C LYS A 255 -11.22 52.69 -8.63
N ALA A 256 -11.45 51.38 -8.66
CA ALA A 256 -12.71 50.77 -8.23
C ALA A 256 -12.77 50.62 -6.70
N ASP A 257 -14.00 50.51 -6.16
CA ASP A 257 -14.20 50.13 -4.76
C ASP A 257 -13.73 48.68 -4.53
N TYR A 258 -12.83 48.50 -3.56
CA TYR A 258 -12.26 47.19 -3.20
C TYR A 258 -13.11 46.42 -2.17
N THR A 259 -14.16 47.06 -1.61
CA THR A 259 -15.08 46.45 -0.63
C THR A 259 -15.70 45.12 -1.10
N PRO A 260 -16.10 44.94 -2.38
CA PRO A 260 -16.60 43.65 -2.87
C PRO A 260 -15.57 42.52 -2.80
N LEU A 261 -14.30 42.79 -3.11
CA LEU A 261 -13.21 41.79 -3.01
C LEU A 261 -13.00 41.38 -1.56
N VAL A 262 -12.93 42.35 -0.66
CA VAL A 262 -12.79 42.11 0.78
C VAL A 262 -13.94 41.28 1.31
N ARG A 263 -15.18 41.64 0.99
CA ARG A 263 -16.37 40.91 1.42
C ARG A 263 -16.36 39.48 0.89
N ALA A 264 -16.02 39.29 -0.39
CA ALA A 264 -15.94 37.95 -0.98
C ALA A 264 -14.90 37.09 -0.27
N TYR A 265 -13.71 37.64 -0.02
CA TYR A 265 -12.66 36.94 0.71
C TYR A 265 -13.09 36.57 2.15
N ASP A 266 -13.51 37.56 2.94
CA ASP A 266 -13.88 37.38 4.35
C ASP A 266 -15.09 36.44 4.52
N GLN A 267 -16.03 36.40 3.55
CA GLN A 267 -17.15 35.44 3.58
C GLN A 267 -16.75 34.02 3.16
N LEU A 268 -15.99 33.89 2.07
CA LEU A 268 -15.64 32.58 1.52
C LEU A 268 -14.62 31.85 2.43
N ILE A 269 -13.70 32.55 3.08
CA ILE A 269 -12.71 31.90 3.97
C ILE A 269 -13.37 31.20 5.18
N LEU A 270 -14.54 31.67 5.61
CA LEU A 270 -15.31 31.09 6.71
C LEU A 270 -16.16 29.88 6.28
N GLN A 271 -16.38 29.69 4.98
CA GLN A 271 -17.16 28.56 4.47
C GLN A 271 -16.35 27.27 4.59
N GLU A 272 -17.01 26.22 5.10
CA GLU A 272 -16.41 24.91 5.18
C GLU A 272 -16.11 24.39 3.76
N GLY A 273 -14.84 24.07 3.54
CA GLY A 273 -14.38 23.48 2.31
C GLY A 273 -13.86 24.44 1.23
N THR A 274 -13.72 25.73 1.51
CA THR A 274 -13.04 26.67 0.61
C THR A 274 -11.60 26.24 0.30
N ALA A 275 -11.29 26.00 -0.98
CA ALA A 275 -10.01 25.46 -1.43
C ALA A 275 -8.82 26.39 -1.09
N PHE A 276 -8.97 27.70 -1.38
CA PHE A 276 -7.89 28.67 -1.14
C PHE A 276 -7.54 28.93 0.33
N ARG A 277 -8.30 28.37 1.29
CA ARG A 277 -7.95 28.46 2.72
C ARG A 277 -6.53 27.94 2.97
N TRP A 278 -6.17 26.87 2.26
CA TRP A 278 -4.89 26.18 2.35
C TRP A 278 -3.83 26.73 1.39
N TRP A 279 -4.13 27.77 0.61
CA TRP A 279 -3.19 28.38 -0.35
C TRP A 279 -2.56 29.63 0.27
N LEU A 280 -1.61 29.41 1.18
CA LEU A 280 -1.02 30.46 2.01
C LEU A 280 -0.33 31.55 1.18
N GLY A 281 0.39 31.18 0.11
CA GLY A 281 0.98 32.14 -0.82
C GLY A 281 -0.04 33.05 -1.51
N PHE A 282 -1.22 32.52 -1.86
CA PHE A 282 -2.34 33.32 -2.39
C PHE A 282 -2.86 34.29 -1.33
N ARG A 283 -3.16 33.80 -0.12
CA ARG A 283 -3.67 34.63 0.98
C ARG A 283 -2.72 35.77 1.32
N ARG A 284 -1.42 35.47 1.45
CA ARG A 284 -0.37 36.47 1.74
C ARG A 284 -0.33 37.56 0.68
N LYS A 285 -0.31 37.20 -0.61
CA LYS A 285 -0.30 38.17 -1.71
C LYS A 285 -1.57 39.02 -1.76
N LEU A 286 -2.74 38.41 -1.53
CA LEU A 286 -4.01 39.12 -1.48
C LEU A 286 -4.05 40.12 -0.31
N ILE A 287 -3.66 39.71 0.90
CA ILE A 287 -3.66 40.57 2.09
C ILE A 287 -2.70 41.75 1.91
N LEU A 288 -1.47 41.52 1.44
CA LEU A 288 -0.52 42.59 1.15
C LEU A 288 -1.02 43.51 0.02
N GLY A 289 -1.69 42.94 -0.98
CA GLY A 289 -2.33 43.71 -2.05
C GLY A 289 -3.42 44.64 -1.55
N LEU A 290 -4.30 44.14 -0.67
CA LEU A 290 -5.36 44.94 -0.02
C LEU A 290 -4.75 46.05 0.85
N PHE A 291 -3.76 45.73 1.67
CA PHE A 291 -3.04 46.72 2.48
C PHE A 291 -2.41 47.83 1.63
N ASN A 292 -1.85 47.50 0.46
CA ASN A 292 -1.31 48.50 -0.46
C ASN A 292 -2.39 49.40 -1.11
N LEU A 293 -3.67 49.01 -1.06
CA LEU A 293 -4.78 49.81 -1.55
C LEU A 293 -5.35 50.75 -0.46
N ASP A 294 -5.49 50.27 0.78
CA ASP A 294 -6.21 50.98 1.85
C ASP A 294 -5.33 51.52 2.99
N GLY A 295 -4.13 50.95 3.20
CA GLY A 295 -3.26 51.26 4.32
C GLY A 295 -3.77 50.79 5.69
N ASP A 296 -4.78 49.93 5.75
CA ASP A 296 -5.39 49.45 7.00
C ASP A 296 -4.51 48.39 7.66
N ARG A 297 -3.61 48.88 8.52
CA ARG A 297 -2.64 48.04 9.23
C ARG A 297 -3.29 47.03 10.16
N GLU A 298 -4.33 47.41 10.91
CA GLU A 298 -4.94 46.53 11.92
C GLU A 298 -5.59 45.31 11.26
N ARG A 299 -6.36 45.53 10.17
CA ARG A 299 -6.99 44.42 9.44
C ARG A 299 -5.99 43.53 8.71
N ALA A 300 -4.92 44.12 8.18
CA ALA A 300 -3.86 43.33 7.54
C ALA A 300 -3.18 42.39 8.56
N ILE A 301 -2.88 42.90 9.76
CA ILE A 301 -2.32 42.10 10.86
C ILE A 301 -3.28 40.99 11.28
N GLU A 302 -4.57 41.29 11.48
CA GLU A 302 -5.57 40.29 11.85
C GLU A 302 -5.64 39.14 10.85
N ARG A 303 -5.71 39.45 9.55
CA ARG A 303 -5.76 38.44 8.48
C ARG A 303 -4.46 37.64 8.36
N LEU A 304 -3.30 38.29 8.53
CA LEU A 304 -2.00 37.60 8.52
C LEU A 304 -1.88 36.63 9.70
N ASN A 305 -2.28 37.05 10.91
CA ASN A 305 -2.26 36.20 12.10
C ASN A 305 -3.22 35.01 11.96
N ALA A 306 -4.42 35.22 11.41
CA ALA A 306 -5.34 34.13 11.11
C ALA A 306 -4.74 33.14 10.09
N ALA A 307 -4.08 33.62 9.05
CA ALA A 307 -3.42 32.77 8.06
C ALA A 307 -2.19 32.02 8.61
N LEU A 308 -1.44 32.64 9.53
CA LEU A 308 -0.31 32.01 10.21
C LEU A 308 -0.75 30.79 11.05
N GLN A 309 -1.96 30.81 11.61
CA GLN A 309 -2.53 29.68 12.37
C GLN A 309 -2.94 28.50 11.48
N ASP A 310 -3.19 28.74 10.19
CA ASP A 310 -3.54 27.70 9.22
C ASP A 310 -2.28 27.08 8.54
N ILE A 311 -1.05 27.44 8.96
CA ILE A 311 0.16 26.81 8.44
C ILE A 311 0.19 25.33 8.83
N ARG A 312 0.28 24.48 7.80
CA ARG A 312 0.42 23.04 7.95
C ARG A 312 1.63 22.67 8.80
N VAL A 313 1.41 21.75 9.74
CA VAL A 313 2.39 21.41 10.76
C VAL A 313 3.20 20.16 10.38
N ASP A 314 2.82 19.46 9.32
CA ASP A 314 3.31 18.13 8.98
C ASP A 314 4.60 18.12 8.13
N ASP A 315 4.89 19.18 7.38
CA ASP A 315 6.17 19.35 6.67
C ASP A 315 7.00 20.49 7.32
N PRO A 316 8.13 20.18 7.98
CA PRO A 316 8.92 21.21 8.63
C PRO A 316 9.63 22.15 7.65
N GLN A 317 10.01 21.70 6.46
CA GLN A 317 10.65 22.57 5.48
C GLN A 317 9.65 23.57 4.90
N GLU A 318 8.47 23.10 4.50
CA GLU A 318 7.39 23.95 3.98
C GLU A 318 6.89 24.92 5.06
N ALA A 319 6.64 24.43 6.28
CA ALA A 319 6.18 25.25 7.39
C ALA A 319 7.15 26.37 7.75
N LEU A 320 8.46 26.08 7.83
CA LEU A 320 9.47 27.10 8.10
C LEU A 320 9.55 28.12 6.96
N SER A 321 9.52 27.65 5.71
CA SER A 321 9.56 28.52 4.53
C SER A 321 8.36 29.48 4.53
N GLU A 322 7.15 28.97 4.79
CA GLU A 322 5.95 29.79 4.92
C GLU A 322 6.03 30.75 6.11
N LYS A 323 6.51 30.32 7.28
CA LYS A 323 6.68 31.21 8.45
C LYS A 323 7.64 32.37 8.17
N VAL A 324 8.75 32.12 7.47
CA VAL A 324 9.69 33.18 7.03
C VAL A 324 8.97 34.18 6.13
N GLU A 325 8.20 33.67 5.15
CA GLU A 325 7.42 34.51 4.25
C GLU A 325 6.34 35.33 4.97
N PHE A 326 5.69 34.77 6.00
CA PHE A 326 4.78 35.51 6.86
C PHE A 326 5.50 36.55 7.73
N ALA A 327 6.69 36.25 8.25
CA ALA A 327 7.50 37.25 8.96
C ALA A 327 7.85 38.44 8.04
N ILE A 328 8.18 38.18 6.77
CA ILE A 328 8.38 39.22 5.75
C ILE A 328 7.08 40.02 5.52
N ALA A 329 5.93 39.36 5.43
CA ALA A 329 4.64 40.03 5.26
C ALA A 329 4.28 40.92 6.47
N CYS A 330 4.45 40.41 7.70
CA CYS A 330 4.27 41.18 8.94
C CYS A 330 5.18 42.41 8.96
N ALA A 331 6.46 42.25 8.57
CA ALA A 331 7.37 43.38 8.48
C ALA A 331 6.94 44.42 7.43
N LYS A 332 6.42 44.00 6.27
CA LYS A 332 5.91 44.89 5.21
C LYS A 332 4.69 45.71 5.65
N VAL A 333 3.83 45.18 6.52
CA VAL A 333 2.69 45.92 7.10
C VAL A 333 3.06 46.70 8.37
N GLY A 334 4.34 46.67 8.78
CA GLY A 334 4.88 47.42 9.92
C GLY A 334 4.79 46.69 11.27
N ASP A 335 4.46 45.40 11.29
CA ASP A 335 4.34 44.58 12.51
C ASP A 335 5.63 43.84 12.85
N ILE A 336 6.63 44.60 13.31
CA ILE A 336 8.02 44.15 13.48
C ILE A 336 8.18 43.15 14.64
N GLU A 337 7.46 43.35 15.75
CA GLU A 337 7.61 42.51 16.93
C GLU A 337 7.15 41.06 16.69
N PRO A 338 5.97 40.80 16.08
CA PRO A 338 5.57 39.46 15.66
C PRO A 338 6.50 38.86 14.60
N ALA A 339 6.99 39.65 13.64
CA ALA A 339 7.97 39.17 12.68
C ALA A 339 9.25 38.66 13.36
N GLN A 340 9.77 39.41 14.34
CA GLN A 340 10.91 38.96 15.15
C GLN A 340 10.60 37.73 16.00
N ALA A 341 9.39 37.66 16.57
CA ALA A 341 8.96 36.51 17.37
C ALA A 341 8.92 35.22 16.51
N ILE A 342 8.36 35.30 15.30
CA ILE A 342 8.35 34.19 14.33
C ILE A 342 9.78 33.74 14.03
N LEU A 343 10.68 34.67 13.66
CA LEU A 343 12.06 34.36 13.31
C LEU A 343 12.85 33.72 14.47
N ARG A 344 12.62 34.16 15.73
CA ARG A 344 13.25 33.56 16.91
C ARG A 344 12.79 32.12 17.17
N GLY A 345 11.52 31.80 16.85
CA GLY A 345 10.93 30.48 17.04
C GLY A 345 11.37 29.43 16.01
N LEU A 346 11.89 29.84 14.84
CA LEU A 346 12.22 28.93 13.75
C LEU A 346 13.21 27.83 14.14
N ARG A 347 14.22 28.14 14.97
CA ARG A 347 15.26 27.16 15.34
C ARG A 347 14.70 25.99 16.14
N SER A 348 13.80 26.26 17.09
CA SER A 348 13.18 25.20 17.91
C SER A 348 12.20 24.33 17.13
N GLU A 349 11.65 24.85 16.04
CA GLU A 349 10.67 24.17 15.21
C GLU A 349 11.28 23.44 14.00
N ALA A 350 12.60 23.61 13.79
CA ALA A 350 13.31 23.06 12.63
C ALA A 350 13.78 21.62 12.79
N LEU A 351 13.70 21.05 14.00
CA LEU A 351 14.11 19.66 14.25
C LEU A 351 12.96 18.72 13.87
N GLY A 352 13.15 17.90 12.86
CA GLY A 352 12.17 16.89 12.43
C GLY A 352 12.48 16.32 11.05
N SER A 353 11.70 15.33 10.63
CA SER A 353 11.85 14.63 9.37
C SER A 353 11.28 15.45 8.21
N TYR A 354 12.11 15.73 7.21
CA TYR A 354 11.72 16.47 5.99
C TYR A 354 12.12 15.74 4.70
N ARG A 355 12.86 14.64 4.82
CA ARG A 355 13.26 13.80 3.69
C ARG A 355 12.62 12.43 3.82
N PRO A 356 12.20 11.82 2.69
CA PRO A 356 11.81 10.42 2.67
C PRO A 356 12.93 9.52 3.18
N ALA A 357 12.59 8.38 3.76
CA ALA A 357 13.53 7.46 4.39
C ALA A 357 14.62 6.97 3.40
N LYS A 358 14.32 6.90 2.10
CA LYS A 358 15.33 6.56 1.06
C LYS A 358 16.50 7.57 0.99
N LYS A 359 16.29 8.83 1.37
CA LYS A 359 17.30 9.90 1.30
C LYS A 359 17.90 10.25 2.67
N ASP A 360 17.38 9.65 3.74
CA ASP A 360 17.73 9.93 5.12
C ASP A 360 17.48 8.68 5.99
N GLY A 361 18.56 8.00 6.38
CA GLY A 361 18.58 6.71 7.08
C GLY A 361 18.64 6.80 8.60
N ASP A 362 18.26 7.92 9.20
CA ASP A 362 18.23 8.11 10.66
C ASP A 362 17.36 7.09 11.40
N TYR A 363 16.31 6.58 10.76
CA TYR A 363 15.47 5.51 11.29
C TYR A 363 16.25 4.21 11.57
N GLU A 364 17.28 3.88 10.78
CA GLU A 364 18.13 2.68 10.98
C GLU A 364 18.93 2.82 12.27
N LEU A 365 19.53 4.00 12.49
CA LEU A 365 20.20 4.32 13.76
C LEU A 365 19.23 4.17 14.95
N TRP A 366 18.00 4.68 14.83
CA TRP A 366 17.02 4.60 15.90
C TRP A 366 16.62 3.16 16.22
N THR A 367 16.37 2.34 15.19
CA THR A 367 15.99 0.93 15.37
C THR A 367 17.11 0.09 15.95
N ASP A 368 18.32 0.26 15.44
CA ASP A 368 19.45 -0.60 15.81
C ASP A 368 19.90 -0.30 17.22
N VAL A 369 20.02 0.99 17.57
CA VAL A 369 20.37 1.40 18.94
C VAL A 369 19.26 1.02 19.92
N LEU A 370 17.98 1.11 19.55
CA LEU A 370 16.88 0.64 20.39
C LEU A 370 17.02 -0.86 20.69
N ALA A 371 17.17 -1.69 19.65
CA ALA A 371 17.28 -3.14 19.77
C ALA A 371 18.51 -3.55 20.60
N LEU A 372 19.67 -2.97 20.31
CA LEU A 372 20.92 -3.25 21.03
C LEU A 372 20.86 -2.77 22.48
N ALA A 373 20.30 -1.59 22.74
CA ALA A 373 20.10 -1.11 24.10
C ALA A 373 19.16 -2.05 24.87
N ASN A 374 18.08 -2.51 24.24
CA ASN A 374 17.10 -3.40 24.86
C ASN A 374 17.65 -4.79 25.15
N GLN A 375 18.65 -5.23 24.40
CA GLN A 375 19.43 -6.43 24.69
C GLN A 375 20.43 -6.21 25.84
N ASP A 376 21.13 -5.06 25.85
CA ASP A 376 22.14 -4.68 26.86
C ASP A 376 21.53 -4.45 28.26
N ASP A 377 20.41 -3.74 28.34
CA ASP A 377 19.63 -3.55 29.57
C ASP A 377 18.14 -3.84 29.30
N PRO A 378 17.70 -5.10 29.49
CA PRO A 378 16.31 -5.51 29.30
C PRO A 378 15.34 -4.91 30.32
N SER A 379 15.83 -4.52 31.51
CA SER A 379 14.96 -4.03 32.60
C SER A 379 14.27 -2.71 32.26
N ASN A 380 14.93 -1.88 31.46
CA ASN A 380 14.41 -0.58 31.03
C ASN A 380 13.80 -0.60 29.61
N ARG A 381 13.69 -1.79 29.00
CA ARG A 381 13.14 -1.99 27.65
C ARG A 381 11.79 -1.30 27.47
N LYS A 382 10.86 -1.50 28.40
CA LYS A 382 9.52 -0.91 28.36
C LYS A 382 9.55 0.61 28.18
N SER A 383 10.38 1.31 28.94
CA SER A 383 10.46 2.77 28.87
C SER A 383 10.92 3.24 27.49
N ARG A 384 11.95 2.59 26.93
CA ARG A 384 12.50 2.96 25.62
C ARG A 384 11.53 2.64 24.49
N SER A 385 10.88 1.48 24.54
CA SER A 385 9.87 1.09 23.55
C SER A 385 8.69 2.06 23.53
N LEU A 386 8.24 2.58 24.68
CA LEU A 386 7.16 3.58 24.72
C LEU A 386 7.57 4.91 24.08
N VAL A 387 8.83 5.32 24.21
CA VAL A 387 9.37 6.50 23.50
C VAL A 387 9.37 6.26 22.00
N ALA A 388 9.82 5.09 21.56
CA ALA A 388 9.83 4.73 20.15
C ALA A 388 8.43 4.62 19.55
N VAL A 389 7.45 4.06 20.28
CA VAL A 389 6.04 4.01 19.87
C VAL A 389 5.50 5.41 19.60
N ARG A 390 5.72 6.36 20.52
CA ARG A 390 5.30 7.75 20.32
C ARG A 390 6.01 8.42 19.14
N LEU A 391 7.29 8.11 18.91
CA LEU A 391 8.01 8.60 17.74
C LEU A 391 7.36 8.09 16.44
N VAL A 392 7.04 6.80 16.34
CA VAL A 392 6.37 6.22 15.17
C VAL A 392 5.00 6.87 14.94
N ASP A 393 4.21 7.03 16.01
CA ASP A 393 2.91 7.70 15.96
C ASP A 393 3.02 9.12 15.40
N GLY A 394 4.03 9.85 15.84
CA GLY A 394 4.34 11.18 15.36
C GLY A 394 4.78 11.23 13.89
N LEU A 395 5.74 10.39 13.51
CA LEU A 395 6.26 10.31 12.14
C LEU A 395 5.18 9.96 11.12
N GLN A 396 4.24 9.09 11.49
CA GLN A 396 3.13 8.70 10.63
C GLN A 396 2.20 9.87 10.29
N ASN A 397 2.19 10.91 11.12
CA ASN A 397 1.40 12.13 10.95
C ASN A 397 2.22 13.31 10.38
N THR A 398 3.47 13.09 9.97
CA THR A 398 4.35 14.11 9.36
C THR A 398 4.94 13.64 8.02
N SER A 399 5.81 14.44 7.41
CA SER A 399 6.64 14.03 6.26
C SER A 399 7.55 12.81 6.54
N GLY A 400 7.60 12.34 7.79
CA GLY A 400 8.33 11.16 8.24
C GLY A 400 7.61 9.81 8.04
N TYR A 401 6.43 9.75 7.43
CA TYR A 401 5.62 8.52 7.34
C TYR A 401 6.37 7.31 6.73
N ASP A 402 7.24 7.51 5.73
CA ASP A 402 8.06 6.44 5.14
C ASP A 402 9.07 5.89 6.17
N LYS A 403 9.59 6.73 7.09
CA LYS A 403 10.45 6.30 8.19
C LYS A 403 9.65 5.52 9.23
N ALA A 404 8.42 5.97 9.54
CA ALA A 404 7.51 5.29 10.45
C ALA A 404 7.26 3.85 9.97
N ALA A 405 6.85 3.69 8.70
CA ALA A 405 6.54 2.39 8.11
C ALA A 405 7.71 1.40 8.16
N ARG A 406 8.96 1.87 7.97
CA ARG A 406 10.15 1.00 7.99
C ARG A 406 10.56 0.54 9.38
N MET A 407 10.41 1.40 10.40
CA MET A 407 10.79 1.04 11.79
C MET A 407 9.66 0.34 12.56
N ALA A 408 8.41 0.48 12.12
CA ALA A 408 7.21 0.14 12.85
C ALA A 408 7.25 -1.27 13.45
N GLN A 409 7.61 -2.28 12.66
CA GLN A 409 7.66 -3.68 13.10
C GLN A 409 8.67 -3.90 14.23
N GLN A 410 9.90 -3.40 14.10
CA GLN A 410 10.92 -3.51 15.15
C GLN A 410 10.46 -2.82 16.45
N VAL A 411 9.84 -1.63 16.35
CA VAL A 411 9.31 -0.91 17.50
C VAL A 411 8.18 -1.69 18.19
N LEU A 412 7.25 -2.25 17.42
CA LEU A 412 6.16 -3.05 17.97
C LEU A 412 6.67 -4.36 18.62
N PHE A 413 7.67 -5.01 18.02
CA PHE A 413 8.34 -6.15 18.64
C PHE A 413 8.90 -5.76 20.01
N GLU A 414 9.71 -4.68 20.07
CA GLU A 414 10.32 -4.21 21.31
C GLU A 414 9.30 -3.75 22.36
N ALA A 415 8.14 -3.23 21.93
CA ALA A 415 7.03 -2.88 22.81
C ALA A 415 6.24 -4.10 23.29
N SER A 416 6.32 -5.23 22.57
CA SER A 416 5.62 -6.46 22.91
C SER A 416 6.41 -7.34 23.88
N VAL A 417 7.74 -7.22 23.97
CA VAL A 417 8.54 -8.08 24.87
C VAL A 417 8.38 -7.83 26.39
N PRO A 418 8.06 -6.63 26.90
CA PRO A 418 8.03 -6.44 28.36
C PRO A 418 6.97 -7.25 29.11
N ASP A 419 5.71 -7.21 28.67
CA ASP A 419 4.57 -7.86 29.32
C ASP A 419 3.34 -7.92 28.39
N ALA A 420 2.38 -8.81 28.70
CA ALA A 420 1.16 -9.02 27.92
C ALA A 420 0.29 -7.76 27.77
N THR A 421 0.20 -6.95 28.82
CA THR A 421 -0.65 -5.74 28.83
C THR A 421 -0.11 -4.68 27.87
N THR A 422 1.20 -4.47 27.90
CA THR A 422 1.89 -3.54 27.01
C THR A 422 1.85 -4.02 25.57
N ALA A 423 2.03 -5.33 25.34
CA ALA A 423 1.88 -5.93 24.02
C ALA A 423 0.48 -5.69 23.44
N TRP A 424 -0.58 -5.92 24.22
CA TRP A 424 -1.95 -5.69 23.76
C TRP A 424 -2.24 -4.20 23.49
N SER A 425 -1.78 -3.31 24.37
CA SER A 425 -1.91 -1.87 24.17
C SER A 425 -1.20 -1.43 22.88
N ALA A 426 0.00 -1.95 22.63
CA ALA A 426 0.77 -1.69 21.42
C ALA A 426 0.10 -2.25 20.16
N VAL A 427 -0.54 -3.43 20.23
CA VAL A 427 -1.33 -4.00 19.12
C VAL A 427 -2.53 -3.12 18.77
N GLN A 428 -3.26 -2.63 19.78
CA GLN A 428 -4.39 -1.71 19.55
C GLN A 428 -3.91 -0.42 18.89
N TRP A 429 -2.85 0.17 19.41
CA TRP A 429 -2.21 1.35 18.80
C TRP A 429 -1.75 1.08 17.36
N ALA A 430 -1.05 -0.04 17.11
CA ALA A 430 -0.52 -0.38 15.79
C ALA A 430 -1.65 -0.53 14.75
N THR A 431 -2.80 -1.07 15.15
CA THR A 431 -3.99 -1.21 14.31
C THR A 431 -4.60 0.14 13.91
N ASP A 432 -4.47 1.15 14.77
CA ASP A 432 -5.01 2.49 14.53
C ASP A 432 -4.00 3.47 13.89
N CYS A 433 -2.70 3.24 14.09
CA CYS A 433 -1.60 4.10 13.63
C CYS A 433 -1.56 4.22 12.09
N GLY A 434 -1.79 3.12 11.36
CA GLY A 434 -1.71 3.09 9.89
C GLY A 434 -0.29 2.94 9.32
N ALA A 435 0.71 2.71 10.17
CA ALA A 435 2.09 2.40 9.78
C ALA A 435 2.34 0.89 9.58
N PHE A 436 1.35 0.04 9.85
CA PHE A 436 1.51 -1.42 9.89
C PHE A 436 0.62 -2.13 8.88
N SER A 437 1.12 -3.21 8.27
CA SER A 437 0.27 -4.24 7.70
C SER A 437 -0.25 -5.17 8.79
N TRP A 438 -1.34 -5.88 8.51
CA TRP A 438 -1.91 -6.89 9.40
C TRP A 438 -0.89 -7.97 9.78
N PHE A 439 -0.14 -8.46 8.79
CA PHE A 439 1.00 -9.35 9.02
C PHE A 439 2.00 -8.72 10.00
N GLY A 440 2.42 -7.47 9.76
CA GLY A 440 3.37 -6.78 10.62
C GLY A 440 2.91 -6.63 12.07
N VAL A 441 1.61 -6.38 12.31
CA VAL A 441 1.04 -6.30 13.66
C VAL A 441 1.17 -7.65 14.39
N LEU A 442 0.72 -8.72 13.75
CA LEU A 442 0.72 -10.04 14.36
C LEU A 442 2.12 -10.62 14.50
N ASP A 443 2.94 -10.56 13.45
CA ASP A 443 4.31 -11.09 13.44
C ASP A 443 5.14 -10.48 14.57
N SER A 444 5.14 -9.15 14.69
CA SER A 444 5.89 -8.43 15.73
C SER A 444 5.42 -8.80 17.15
N CYS A 445 4.10 -8.88 17.36
CA CYS A 445 3.53 -9.24 18.66
C CYS A 445 3.85 -10.69 19.05
N LEU A 446 3.72 -11.63 18.10
CA LEU A 446 4.00 -13.05 18.31
C LEU A 446 5.48 -13.32 18.49
N HIS A 447 6.34 -12.57 17.80
CA HIS A 447 7.77 -12.56 18.05
C HIS A 447 8.08 -12.13 19.49
N GLY A 448 7.44 -11.07 19.98
CA GLY A 448 7.56 -10.65 21.37
C GLY A 448 7.05 -11.70 22.37
N LEU A 449 5.94 -12.37 22.07
CA LEU A 449 5.38 -13.46 22.87
C LEU A 449 6.37 -14.62 23.03
N VAL A 450 7.00 -15.05 21.95
CA VAL A 450 7.96 -16.16 21.95
C VAL A 450 9.22 -15.84 22.75
N VAL A 451 9.63 -14.57 22.78
CA VAL A 451 10.75 -14.12 23.64
C VAL A 451 10.36 -14.09 25.12
N ARG A 452 9.14 -13.68 25.45
CA ARG A 452 8.64 -13.66 26.85
C ARG A 452 8.42 -15.06 27.41
N SER A 453 7.79 -15.91 26.61
CA SER A 453 7.23 -17.20 27.04
C SER A 453 7.55 -18.29 26.01
N PRO A 454 8.82 -18.76 25.92
CA PRO A 454 9.25 -19.73 24.92
C PRO A 454 8.45 -21.04 24.94
N GLU A 455 7.89 -21.44 26.09
CA GLU A 455 7.04 -22.61 26.24
C GLU A 455 5.72 -22.52 25.44
N LYS A 456 5.31 -21.31 25.06
CA LYS A 456 4.14 -21.01 24.22
C LYS A 456 4.47 -20.98 22.73
N ALA A 457 5.67 -21.41 22.31
CA ALA A 457 6.10 -21.43 20.90
C ALA A 457 5.08 -22.13 19.97
N ASN A 458 4.56 -23.30 20.36
CA ASN A 458 3.51 -23.98 19.57
C ASN A 458 2.26 -23.12 19.38
N VAL A 459 1.77 -22.46 20.43
CA VAL A 459 0.59 -21.58 20.37
C VAL A 459 0.88 -20.38 19.47
N ALA A 460 2.03 -19.74 19.64
CA ALA A 460 2.43 -18.61 18.82
C ALA A 460 2.54 -18.99 17.34
N LEU A 461 3.09 -20.17 17.03
CA LEU A 461 3.18 -20.69 15.66
C LEU A 461 1.79 -20.91 15.06
N LEU A 462 0.85 -21.54 15.78
CA LEU A 462 -0.52 -21.74 15.28
C LEU A 462 -1.19 -20.41 14.96
N VAL A 463 -1.10 -19.43 15.86
CA VAL A 463 -1.67 -18.09 15.64
C VAL A 463 -1.02 -17.45 14.41
N TRP A 464 0.30 -17.55 14.26
CA TRP A 464 1.03 -17.02 13.11
C TRP A 464 0.63 -17.69 11.79
N CYS A 465 0.56 -19.03 11.76
CA CYS A 465 0.21 -19.82 10.58
C CYS A 465 -1.20 -19.54 10.05
N HIS A 466 -2.16 -19.27 10.94
CA HIS A 466 -3.54 -18.97 10.54
C HIS A 466 -3.79 -17.49 10.28
N LEU A 467 -3.25 -16.61 11.12
CA LEU A 467 -3.65 -15.20 11.11
C LEU A 467 -2.64 -14.28 10.44
N ALA A 468 -1.36 -14.64 10.36
CA ALA A 468 -0.30 -13.80 9.78
C ALA A 468 0.16 -14.32 8.40
N LEU A 469 0.62 -15.57 8.34
CA LEU A 469 1.19 -16.22 7.13
C LEU A 469 0.37 -16.03 5.84
N PRO A 470 -0.98 -16.14 5.84
CA PRO A 470 -1.73 -16.07 4.59
C PRO A 470 -1.69 -14.71 3.90
N TRP A 471 -1.43 -13.64 4.67
CA TRP A 471 -1.32 -12.26 4.19
C TRP A 471 0.07 -11.71 4.46
N LEU A 472 1.07 -12.58 4.42
CA LEU A 472 2.47 -12.18 4.52
C LEU A 472 2.79 -11.26 3.34
N HIS A 473 2.93 -9.99 3.68
CA HIS A 473 3.47 -8.95 2.82
C HIS A 473 4.40 -8.13 3.70
N ASP A 474 5.70 -8.27 3.45
CA ASP A 474 6.69 -7.40 4.08
C ASP A 474 6.46 -6.00 3.52
N GLY A 475 6.07 -5.07 4.38
CA GLY A 475 5.93 -3.67 4.00
C GLY A 475 7.21 -3.22 3.28
N TRP A 476 7.07 -2.40 2.24
CA TRP A 476 8.19 -1.97 1.40
C TRP A 476 9.37 -1.49 2.28
N ARG A 477 10.46 -2.28 2.31
CA ARG A 477 11.72 -1.97 3.02
C ARG A 477 11.61 -1.89 4.56
N SER A 478 10.82 -2.76 5.19
CA SER A 478 10.91 -2.97 6.66
C SER A 478 12.36 -3.22 7.09
N THR A 479 12.76 -2.71 8.27
CA THR A 479 14.06 -3.06 8.88
C THR A 479 14.06 -4.48 9.45
N THR A 480 12.91 -5.12 9.57
CA THR A 480 12.78 -6.51 10.01
C THR A 480 12.88 -7.44 8.80
N GLU A 481 13.75 -8.44 8.87
CA GLU A 481 13.93 -9.43 7.79
C GLU A 481 12.74 -10.38 7.69
N THR A 482 12.35 -10.74 6.47
CA THR A 482 11.35 -11.78 6.18
C THR A 482 11.69 -13.06 6.93
N GLY A 483 10.75 -13.59 7.72
CA GLY A 483 10.93 -14.85 8.44
C GLY A 483 11.72 -14.75 9.75
N ALA A 484 12.07 -13.54 10.23
CA ALA A 484 12.74 -13.35 11.53
C ALA A 484 12.00 -14.00 12.71
N PHE A 485 10.65 -14.00 12.69
CA PHE A 485 9.84 -14.74 13.66
C PHE A 485 10.17 -16.23 13.69
N LEU A 486 10.25 -16.88 12.52
CA LEU A 486 10.53 -18.31 12.40
C LEU A 486 11.94 -18.66 12.89
N GLU A 487 12.94 -17.85 12.53
CA GLU A 487 14.30 -18.06 13.02
C GLU A 487 14.35 -18.00 14.54
N ARG A 488 13.73 -16.98 15.14
CA ARG A 488 13.68 -16.83 16.60
C ARG A 488 12.91 -17.96 17.25
N LEU A 489 11.77 -18.35 16.69
CA LEU A 489 10.91 -19.43 17.18
C LEU A 489 11.72 -20.71 17.37
N PHE A 490 12.41 -21.17 16.33
CA PHE A 490 13.25 -22.37 16.41
C PHE A 490 14.47 -22.20 17.32
N GLN A 491 15.00 -20.97 17.45
CA GLN A 491 16.11 -20.66 18.35
C GLN A 491 15.72 -20.83 19.83
N VAL A 492 14.55 -20.35 20.25
CA VAL A 492 14.18 -20.31 21.67
C VAL A 492 13.23 -21.41 22.12
N ALA A 493 12.51 -22.07 21.20
CA ALA A 493 11.55 -23.11 21.53
C ALA A 493 12.18 -24.28 22.32
N PRO A 494 11.41 -24.90 23.25
CA PRO A 494 11.83 -26.11 23.95
C PRO A 494 12.14 -27.25 22.98
N ARG A 495 13.14 -28.09 23.31
CA ARG A 495 13.60 -29.16 22.42
C ARG A 495 12.49 -30.15 22.09
N GLU A 496 11.64 -30.50 23.06
CA GLU A 496 10.52 -31.41 22.85
C GLU A 496 9.43 -30.90 21.88
N GLN A 497 9.41 -29.60 21.55
CA GLN A 497 8.43 -29.02 20.64
C GLN A 497 8.92 -28.95 19.19
N LEU A 498 10.23 -29.04 18.94
CA LEU A 498 10.81 -28.71 17.63
C LEU A 498 10.29 -29.57 16.47
N ASP A 499 10.10 -30.88 16.68
CA ASP A 499 9.63 -31.77 15.62
C ASP A 499 8.17 -31.43 15.23
N GLY A 500 7.33 -31.12 16.23
CA GLY A 500 5.94 -30.70 16.00
C GLY A 500 5.84 -29.30 15.37
N LEU A 501 6.73 -28.37 15.75
CA LEU A 501 6.82 -27.05 15.13
C LEU A 501 7.17 -27.15 13.65
N GLU A 502 8.14 -28.01 13.29
CA GLU A 502 8.54 -28.23 11.90
C GLU A 502 7.39 -28.80 11.06
N GLU A 503 6.66 -29.79 11.59
CA GLU A 503 5.50 -30.38 10.90
C GLU A 503 4.39 -29.34 10.65
N VAL A 504 4.02 -28.58 11.68
CA VAL A 504 2.97 -27.55 11.59
C VAL A 504 3.34 -26.46 10.60
N VAL A 505 4.56 -25.89 10.69
CA VAL A 505 4.97 -24.78 9.84
C VAL A 505 5.10 -25.21 8.37
N VAL A 506 5.65 -26.40 8.10
CA VAL A 506 5.80 -26.91 6.73
C VAL A 506 4.43 -27.13 6.09
N HIS A 507 3.48 -27.72 6.82
CA HIS A 507 2.12 -27.91 6.33
C HIS A 507 1.42 -26.56 6.06
N ALA A 508 1.54 -25.61 6.99
CA ALA A 508 0.96 -24.28 6.85
C ALA A 508 1.56 -23.50 5.67
N ILE A 509 2.87 -23.61 5.43
CA ILE A 509 3.52 -22.98 4.27
C ILE A 509 3.01 -23.60 2.97
N GLY A 510 2.88 -24.92 2.90
CA GLY A 510 2.35 -25.61 1.71
C GLY A 510 0.93 -25.16 1.34
N THR A 511 0.07 -24.93 2.34
CA THR A 511 -1.36 -24.63 2.15
C THR A 511 -1.69 -23.14 2.05
N ASN A 512 -1.18 -22.32 2.97
CA ASN A 512 -1.65 -20.95 3.20
C ASN A 512 -0.69 -19.87 2.69
N ALA A 513 0.62 -20.14 2.61
CA ALA A 513 1.59 -19.13 2.21
C ALA A 513 1.39 -18.69 0.74
N PRO A 514 1.61 -17.40 0.42
CA PRO A 514 1.68 -16.96 -0.96
C PRO A 514 2.74 -17.77 -1.75
N PRO A 515 2.45 -18.24 -2.98
CA PRO A 515 3.36 -19.10 -3.74
C PRO A 515 4.78 -18.54 -3.88
N TYR A 516 4.93 -17.22 -4.03
CA TYR A 516 6.21 -16.56 -4.28
C TYR A 516 7.16 -16.52 -3.05
N VAL A 517 6.67 -16.79 -1.83
CA VAL A 517 7.52 -16.79 -0.62
C VAL A 517 7.83 -18.19 -0.08
N LYS A 518 7.18 -19.24 -0.60
CA LYS A 518 7.25 -20.60 -0.02
C LYS A 518 8.66 -21.13 0.11
N THR A 519 9.42 -21.12 -0.98
CA THR A 519 10.80 -21.62 -1.03
C THR A 519 11.72 -20.84 -0.09
N THR A 520 11.53 -19.51 0.00
CA THR A 520 12.27 -18.65 0.93
C THR A 520 11.97 -19.00 2.40
N LEU A 521 10.69 -19.10 2.78
CA LEU A 521 10.30 -19.44 4.16
C LEU A 521 10.74 -20.86 4.54
N LEU A 522 10.60 -21.84 3.65
CA LEU A 522 11.04 -23.21 3.90
C LEU A 522 12.56 -23.29 4.08
N ARG A 523 13.35 -22.50 3.35
CA ARG A 523 14.79 -22.38 3.57
C ARG A 523 15.12 -21.81 4.94
N ILE A 524 14.40 -20.78 5.37
CA ILE A 524 14.59 -20.17 6.71
C ILE A 524 14.28 -21.20 7.80
N VAL A 525 13.17 -21.93 7.68
CA VAL A 525 12.82 -23.02 8.61
C VAL A 525 13.89 -24.10 8.61
N GLU A 526 14.33 -24.55 7.43
CA GLU A 526 15.39 -25.54 7.26
C GLU A 526 16.68 -25.10 7.98
N ASP A 527 17.17 -23.89 7.71
CA ASP A 527 18.41 -23.36 8.29
C ASP A 527 18.29 -23.20 9.82
N ALA A 528 17.16 -22.70 10.31
CA ALA A 528 16.91 -22.53 11.74
C ALA A 528 16.79 -23.89 12.47
N ALA A 529 16.09 -24.86 11.88
CA ALA A 529 15.93 -26.20 12.43
C ALA A 529 17.23 -27.01 12.38
N LYS A 530 18.04 -26.88 11.31
CA LYS A 530 19.35 -27.55 11.18
C LYS A 530 20.32 -27.19 12.30
N LYS A 531 20.32 -25.92 12.75
CA LYS A 531 21.09 -25.46 13.92
C LYS A 531 20.71 -26.19 15.22
N ARG A 532 19.55 -26.86 15.24
CA ARG A 532 18.98 -27.56 16.39
C ARG A 532 18.72 -29.06 16.10
N TYR A 533 19.42 -29.64 15.13
CA TYR A 533 19.33 -31.06 14.73
C TYR A 533 17.97 -31.50 14.12
N GLY A 534 17.28 -30.61 13.41
CA GLY A 534 16.06 -30.88 12.61
C GLY A 534 16.20 -30.43 11.15
N GLY A 535 15.08 -30.14 10.48
CA GLY A 535 15.05 -29.48 9.15
C GLY A 535 14.80 -30.41 7.96
N GLY A 536 14.61 -31.71 8.18
CA GLY A 536 14.41 -32.68 7.10
C GLY A 536 13.06 -32.59 6.39
N LEU A 537 12.00 -32.21 7.11
CA LEU A 537 10.67 -31.98 6.51
C LEU A 537 10.69 -30.69 5.70
N ALA A 538 11.30 -29.64 6.24
CA ALA A 538 11.45 -28.36 5.56
C ALA A 538 12.28 -28.49 4.26
N GLU A 539 13.39 -29.23 4.30
CA GLU A 539 14.22 -29.52 3.13
C GLU A 539 13.43 -30.30 2.06
N THR A 540 12.68 -31.34 2.45
CA THR A 540 11.86 -32.14 1.53
C THR A 540 10.79 -31.28 0.85
N ALA A 541 10.09 -30.45 1.63
CA ALA A 541 9.08 -29.54 1.11
C ALA A 541 9.71 -28.46 0.20
N ARG A 542 10.86 -27.88 0.59
CA ARG A 542 11.55 -26.88 -0.23
C ARG A 542 11.94 -27.47 -1.59
N ASN A 543 12.56 -28.64 -1.61
CA ASN A 543 12.99 -29.30 -2.84
C ASN A 543 11.81 -29.59 -3.78
N ARG A 544 10.66 -29.98 -3.22
CA ARG A 544 9.43 -30.12 -4.00
C ARG A 544 9.02 -28.80 -4.63
N TRP A 545 8.79 -27.75 -3.84
CA TRP A 545 8.29 -26.47 -4.36
C TRP A 545 9.27 -25.81 -5.34
N GLN A 546 10.57 -25.93 -5.08
CA GLN A 546 11.63 -25.44 -5.97
C GLN A 546 11.65 -26.17 -7.33
N SER A 547 11.25 -27.46 -7.38
CA SER A 547 11.17 -28.20 -8.65
C SER A 547 10.01 -27.75 -9.56
N GLU A 548 9.04 -27.02 -9.00
CA GLU A 548 7.84 -26.56 -9.72
C GLU A 548 7.91 -25.07 -10.11
N GLU A 549 8.85 -24.33 -9.55
CA GLU A 549 9.13 -22.95 -9.97
C GLU A 549 9.64 -22.98 -11.43
N LYS A 550 8.95 -22.26 -12.32
CA LYS A 550 9.51 -22.03 -13.66
C LYS A 550 10.83 -21.28 -13.47
N PRO A 551 11.93 -21.73 -14.06
CA PRO A 551 13.19 -21.01 -13.94
C PRO A 551 12.99 -19.59 -14.48
N GLU A 552 13.06 -18.59 -13.59
CA GLU A 552 13.12 -17.19 -14.02
C GLU A 552 14.36 -17.04 -14.88
N ASP A 553 14.17 -16.58 -16.12
CA ASP A 553 15.19 -16.26 -17.13
C ASP A 553 16.58 -16.82 -16.77
N GLU A 554 16.67 -18.16 -16.77
CA GLU A 554 17.77 -18.92 -16.13
C GLU A 554 19.12 -18.55 -16.72
N GLU A 555 19.11 -17.89 -17.88
CA GLU A 555 20.29 -17.34 -18.52
C GLU A 555 20.94 -16.22 -17.71
N ASN A 556 20.21 -15.35 -16.99
CA ASN A 556 20.80 -14.23 -16.26
C ASN A 556 21.24 -14.62 -14.82
N PRO A 557 22.56 -14.66 -14.52
CA PRO A 557 23.07 -14.95 -13.18
C PRO A 557 22.53 -14.05 -12.07
N ASP A 558 22.23 -12.78 -12.38
CA ASP A 558 21.76 -11.81 -11.37
C ASP A 558 20.36 -12.15 -10.83
N ASN A 559 19.60 -12.97 -11.56
CA ASN A 559 18.25 -13.40 -11.19
C ASN A 559 18.19 -14.89 -10.81
N ARG A 560 19.31 -15.61 -10.80
CA ARG A 560 19.36 -17.06 -10.52
C ARG A 560 19.40 -17.35 -9.01
N ASP A 561 18.65 -18.37 -8.56
CA ASP A 561 18.74 -18.87 -7.18
C ASP A 561 19.83 -19.95 -7.02
N TYR A 562 20.80 -19.67 -6.15
CA TYR A 562 21.90 -20.57 -5.80
C TYR A 562 21.65 -21.30 -4.47
N GLY A 563 20.42 -21.24 -3.94
CA GLY A 563 20.03 -21.83 -2.66
C GLY A 563 20.29 -23.33 -2.54
N HIS A 564 20.28 -24.06 -3.67
CA HIS A 564 20.49 -25.51 -3.73
C HIS A 564 21.97 -25.95 -3.61
N LEU A 565 22.93 -25.02 -3.71
CA LEU A 565 24.35 -25.36 -3.66
C LEU A 565 24.80 -25.72 -2.24
N VAL A 566 25.23 -26.97 -2.03
CA VAL A 566 25.59 -27.50 -0.69
C VAL A 566 27.09 -27.75 -0.52
N ASP A 567 27.86 -27.79 -1.60
CA ASP A 567 29.29 -28.07 -1.58
C ASP A 567 30.09 -27.23 -2.58
N PHE A 568 31.41 -27.25 -2.43
CA PHE A 568 32.32 -26.48 -3.27
C PHE A 568 32.39 -26.97 -4.73
N GLY A 569 32.11 -28.25 -5.00
CA GLY A 569 32.12 -28.79 -6.36
C GLY A 569 30.98 -28.21 -7.20
N GLN A 570 29.79 -28.09 -6.61
CA GLN A 570 28.64 -27.44 -7.27
C GLN A 570 28.89 -25.94 -7.48
N ILE A 571 29.47 -25.28 -6.48
CA ILE A 571 29.88 -23.86 -6.56
C ILE A 571 30.86 -23.63 -7.73
N SER A 572 31.86 -24.50 -7.91
CA SER A 572 32.84 -24.39 -8.99
C SER A 572 32.20 -24.42 -10.38
N VAL A 573 31.16 -25.24 -10.57
CA VAL A 573 30.41 -25.33 -11.83
C VAL A 573 29.68 -24.02 -12.11
N GLU A 574 29.01 -23.46 -11.11
CA GLU A 574 28.24 -22.23 -11.28
C GLU A 574 29.12 -20.99 -11.50
N ILE A 575 30.29 -20.92 -10.86
CA ILE A 575 31.29 -19.87 -11.15
C ILE A 575 31.68 -19.87 -12.64
N GLU A 576 31.85 -21.06 -13.24
CA GLU A 576 32.16 -21.18 -14.66
C GLU A 576 30.96 -20.82 -15.54
N HIS A 577 29.73 -21.15 -15.13
CA HIS A 577 28.51 -20.75 -15.83
C HIS A 577 28.33 -19.22 -15.88
N GLU A 578 28.50 -18.51 -14.76
CA GLU A 578 28.43 -17.04 -14.75
C GLU A 578 29.54 -16.42 -15.62
N ALA A 579 30.76 -16.97 -15.52
CA ALA A 579 31.89 -16.51 -16.32
C ALA A 579 31.63 -16.66 -17.83
N GLN A 580 30.97 -17.73 -18.25
CA GLN A 580 30.58 -17.96 -19.64
C GLN A 580 29.44 -17.03 -20.08
N TYR A 581 28.47 -16.75 -19.21
CA TYR A 581 27.38 -15.81 -19.49
C TYR A 581 27.90 -14.40 -19.78
N HIS A 582 28.68 -13.83 -18.86
CA HIS A 582 29.21 -12.46 -19.03
C HIS A 582 30.15 -12.36 -20.24
N LYS A 583 30.88 -13.44 -20.57
CA LYS A 583 31.70 -13.51 -21.79
C LYS A 583 30.88 -13.45 -23.08
N LYS A 584 29.65 -13.98 -23.11
CA LYS A 584 28.78 -13.95 -24.30
C LYS A 584 28.18 -12.56 -24.59
N ARG A 585 27.96 -11.73 -23.56
CA ARG A 585 27.31 -10.41 -23.69
C ARG A 585 28.24 -9.24 -24.04
N ASN A 586 29.56 -9.45 -24.12
CA ASN A 586 30.53 -8.42 -24.50
C ASN A 586 30.46 -7.13 -23.64
N GLU A 587 29.94 -7.24 -22.43
CA GLU A 587 29.87 -6.14 -21.47
C GLU A 587 31.27 -5.90 -20.89
N ASN A 588 31.70 -4.63 -20.81
CA ASN A 588 32.94 -4.24 -20.12
C ASN A 588 32.75 -4.45 -18.62
N TRP A 589 32.85 -5.71 -18.21
CA TRP A 589 32.72 -6.16 -16.84
C TRP A 589 33.87 -5.60 -16.00
N HIS A 590 33.58 -4.66 -15.11
CA HIS A 590 34.56 -4.13 -14.16
C HIS A 590 34.25 -4.59 -12.72
N ILE A 591 35.10 -5.52 -12.26
CA ILE A 591 35.47 -5.82 -10.86
C ILE A 591 34.35 -6.43 -9.97
N GLY A 592 34.20 -7.77 -10.06
CA GLY A 592 33.49 -8.60 -9.06
C GLY A 592 32.61 -9.71 -9.64
N GLY A 593 33.14 -10.55 -10.53
CA GLY A 593 32.49 -11.55 -11.40
C GLY A 593 31.59 -12.64 -10.81
N ILE A 594 30.99 -12.41 -9.65
CA ILE A 594 30.12 -13.34 -8.95
C ILE A 594 28.83 -12.58 -8.62
N SER A 595 27.68 -13.09 -9.06
CA SER A 595 26.37 -12.53 -8.74
C SER A 595 26.15 -12.48 -7.22
N HIS A 596 25.25 -11.60 -6.77
CA HIS A 596 24.91 -11.52 -5.34
C HIS A 596 24.39 -12.85 -4.78
N GLY A 597 23.63 -13.60 -5.57
CA GLY A 597 23.11 -14.90 -5.20
C GLY A 597 24.23 -15.93 -5.00
N LEU A 598 25.16 -16.04 -5.95
CA LEU A 598 26.27 -16.97 -5.87
C LEU A 598 27.25 -16.60 -4.74
N ARG A 599 27.47 -15.30 -4.50
CA ARG A 599 28.25 -14.81 -3.34
C ARG A 599 27.69 -15.36 -2.03
N LYS A 600 26.37 -15.24 -1.81
CA LYS A 600 25.72 -15.75 -0.59
C LYS A 600 25.87 -17.27 -0.46
N ALA A 601 25.72 -18.01 -1.56
CA ALA A 601 25.90 -19.46 -1.56
C ALA A 601 27.34 -19.86 -1.19
N ILE A 602 28.35 -19.18 -1.73
CA ILE A 602 29.78 -19.42 -1.40
C ILE A 602 30.02 -19.20 0.09
N VAL A 603 29.60 -18.06 0.64
CA VAL A 603 29.79 -17.73 2.07
C VAL A 603 29.13 -18.78 2.97
N ARG A 604 27.92 -19.23 2.60
CA ARG A 604 27.20 -20.29 3.33
C ARG A 604 27.96 -21.62 3.32
N VAL A 605 28.45 -22.05 2.15
CA VAL A 605 29.22 -23.31 2.02
C VAL A 605 30.53 -23.24 2.83
N ILE A 606 31.24 -22.11 2.83
CA ILE A 606 32.42 -21.88 3.69
C ILE A 606 32.07 -22.06 5.18
N GLY A 607 30.91 -21.53 5.59
CA GLY A 607 30.41 -21.66 6.96
C GLY A 607 30.27 -23.13 7.40
N ALA A 608 29.72 -23.99 6.54
CA ALA A 608 29.48 -25.40 6.84
C ALA A 608 30.69 -26.32 6.63
N ALA A 609 31.58 -25.99 5.68
CA ALA A 609 32.71 -26.84 5.30
C ALA A 609 33.83 -26.89 6.35
N THR A 610 34.73 -27.86 6.23
CA THR A 610 35.97 -27.90 6.99
C THR A 610 37.00 -26.93 6.44
N TRP A 611 38.03 -26.59 7.23
CA TRP A 611 39.14 -25.76 6.75
C TRP A 611 39.87 -26.40 5.55
N ALA A 612 40.03 -27.72 5.53
CA ALA A 612 40.73 -28.41 4.45
C ALA A 612 40.00 -28.30 3.11
N GLU A 613 38.68 -28.48 3.10
CA GLU A 613 37.84 -28.31 1.91
C GLU A 613 37.86 -26.86 1.43
N THR A 614 37.77 -25.93 2.38
CA THR A 614 37.78 -24.48 2.16
C THR A 614 39.10 -24.01 1.52
N ASP A 615 40.26 -24.40 2.07
CA ASP A 615 41.58 -24.01 1.52
C ASP A 615 41.87 -24.70 0.17
N SER A 616 41.35 -25.91 -0.04
CA SER A 616 41.44 -26.59 -1.34
C SER A 616 40.68 -25.83 -2.42
N PHE A 617 39.42 -25.48 -2.18
CA PHE A 617 38.61 -24.72 -3.12
C PHE A 617 39.21 -23.33 -3.40
N LEU A 618 39.74 -22.66 -2.37
CA LEU A 618 40.46 -21.40 -2.55
C LEU A 618 41.69 -21.54 -3.45
N GLY A 619 42.41 -22.66 -3.35
CA GLY A 619 43.54 -22.99 -4.24
C GLY A 619 43.13 -23.15 -5.70
N GLU A 620 41.94 -23.71 -5.95
CA GLU A 620 41.38 -23.92 -7.30
C GLU A 620 40.77 -22.64 -7.90
N HIS A 621 40.14 -21.81 -7.07
CA HIS A 621 39.44 -20.59 -7.48
C HIS A 621 39.99 -19.31 -6.82
N PRO A 622 41.29 -18.97 -6.95
CA PRO A 622 41.91 -17.87 -6.19
C PRO A 622 41.39 -16.47 -6.55
N LYS A 623 40.59 -16.33 -7.61
CA LYS A 623 40.00 -15.04 -8.02
C LYS A 623 38.77 -14.65 -7.20
N VAL A 624 38.12 -15.60 -6.52
CA VAL A 624 36.89 -15.35 -5.73
C VAL A 624 37.16 -14.45 -4.54
N THR A 625 38.40 -14.43 -4.02
CA THR A 625 38.85 -13.54 -2.94
C THR A 625 39.10 -12.10 -3.37
N LYS A 626 38.80 -11.74 -4.62
CA LYS A 626 38.65 -10.33 -5.01
C LYS A 626 37.36 -9.71 -4.48
N ASP A 627 36.37 -10.55 -4.13
CA ASP A 627 35.16 -10.12 -3.44
C ASP A 627 35.42 -10.08 -1.92
N TRP A 628 35.05 -8.97 -1.28
CA TRP A 628 35.31 -8.72 0.14
C TRP A 628 34.59 -9.70 1.05
N GLU A 629 33.31 -10.00 0.81
CA GLU A 629 32.51 -10.84 1.71
C GLU A 629 33.00 -12.30 1.68
N ILE A 630 33.40 -12.77 0.49
CA ILE A 630 33.98 -14.10 0.33
C ILE A 630 35.36 -14.17 1.01
N ALA A 631 36.24 -13.18 0.76
CA ALA A 631 37.57 -13.13 1.37
C ALA A 631 37.50 -13.05 2.91
N LYS A 632 36.55 -12.28 3.44
CA LYS A 632 36.26 -12.20 4.87
C LYS A 632 35.86 -13.57 5.44
N ALA A 633 34.89 -14.25 4.84
CA ALA A 633 34.44 -15.56 5.28
C ALA A 633 35.59 -16.60 5.28
N PHE A 634 36.43 -16.61 4.24
CA PHE A 634 37.63 -17.45 4.19
C PHE A 634 38.61 -17.14 5.33
N ALA A 635 38.86 -15.86 5.60
CA ALA A 635 39.78 -15.43 6.63
C ALA A 635 39.28 -15.76 8.05
N GLU A 636 37.99 -15.56 8.32
CA GLU A 636 37.34 -15.95 9.58
C GLU A 636 37.43 -17.46 9.79
N LYS A 637 37.17 -18.27 8.75
CA LYS A 637 37.32 -19.72 8.79
C LYS A 637 38.76 -20.15 9.05
N ALA A 638 39.74 -19.48 8.44
CA ALA A 638 41.16 -19.71 8.69
C ALA A 638 41.53 -19.44 10.15
N VAL A 639 41.03 -18.34 10.72
CA VAL A 639 41.28 -17.97 12.13
C VAL A 639 40.63 -18.98 13.08
N GLN A 640 39.38 -19.39 12.83
CA GLN A 640 38.70 -20.44 13.60
C GLN A 640 39.48 -21.77 13.59
N ALA A 641 40.19 -22.07 12.50
CA ALA A 641 41.06 -23.24 12.37
C ALA A 641 42.50 -23.02 12.90
N GLY A 642 42.79 -21.89 13.54
CA GLY A 642 44.11 -21.55 14.09
C GLY A 642 45.16 -21.16 13.04
N ARG A 643 44.76 -20.77 11.82
CA ARG A 643 45.63 -20.42 10.68
C ARG A 643 45.70 -18.92 10.43
N SER A 644 46.02 -18.13 11.44
CA SER A 644 46.01 -16.66 11.36
C SER A 644 46.95 -16.05 10.29
N GLU A 645 48.06 -16.70 9.96
CA GLU A 645 48.94 -16.25 8.86
C GLU A 645 48.24 -16.35 7.50
N ARG A 646 47.49 -17.44 7.28
CA ARG A 646 46.72 -17.63 6.06
C ARG A 646 45.60 -16.60 5.93
N ALA A 647 44.93 -16.26 7.03
CA ALA A 647 43.95 -15.17 7.06
C ALA A 647 44.57 -13.82 6.65
N ARG A 648 45.80 -13.52 7.11
CA ARG A 648 46.52 -12.30 6.69
C ARG A 648 46.83 -12.29 5.20
N GLU A 649 47.20 -13.43 4.62
CA GLU A 649 47.47 -13.53 3.18
C GLU A 649 46.21 -13.25 2.36
N ILE A 650 45.07 -13.82 2.75
CA ILE A 650 43.79 -13.69 2.05
C ILE A 650 43.30 -12.24 2.07
N LEU A 651 43.41 -11.56 3.21
CA LEU A 651 42.93 -10.18 3.40
C LEU A 651 43.93 -9.11 2.93
N LYS A 652 45.17 -9.48 2.60
CA LYS A 652 46.23 -8.55 2.16
C LYS A 652 45.80 -7.60 1.03
N PRO A 653 45.05 -8.02 -0.02
CA PRO A 653 44.63 -7.13 -1.09
C PRO A 653 43.73 -5.97 -0.64
N PHE A 654 43.01 -6.12 0.48
CA PHE A 654 42.05 -5.14 0.99
C PHE A 654 42.64 -4.19 2.03
N LYS A 655 43.90 -4.39 2.43
CA LYS A 655 44.58 -3.55 3.45
C LYS A 655 44.94 -2.14 2.92
N GLY A 656 44.73 -1.88 1.62
CA GLY A 656 45.35 -0.77 0.88
C GLY A 656 44.52 0.47 0.59
N ASP A 657 43.23 0.54 0.91
CA ASP A 657 42.40 1.70 0.56
C ASP A 657 42.00 2.54 1.78
N LEU A 658 43.00 3.14 2.45
CA LEU A 658 42.80 4.02 3.62
C LEU A 658 42.26 5.41 3.26
N GLU A 659 42.20 5.73 1.96
CA GLU A 659 41.68 7.02 1.46
C GLU A 659 40.15 7.09 1.47
N THR A 660 39.48 5.95 1.65
CA THR A 660 38.03 5.86 1.57
C THR A 660 37.47 5.55 2.97
N GLY A 661 36.62 6.42 3.50
CA GLY A 661 36.27 6.53 4.92
C GLY A 661 35.47 5.36 5.53
N TRP A 662 34.70 5.64 6.58
CA TRP A 662 33.99 4.61 7.36
C TRP A 662 32.65 4.16 6.74
N SER A 663 32.02 5.01 5.93
CA SER A 663 30.65 4.82 5.42
C SER A 663 30.58 4.37 3.95
N TRP A 664 29.40 3.87 3.54
CA TRP A 664 29.13 3.37 2.17
C TRP A 664 29.43 4.37 1.03
N PRO A 665 29.12 5.69 1.13
CA PRO A 665 29.47 6.66 0.08
C PRO A 665 30.98 6.82 -0.15
N SER A 666 31.81 6.31 0.76
CA SER A 666 33.27 6.36 0.70
C SER A 666 33.87 4.95 0.66
N SER A 667 33.24 4.00 -0.04
CA SER A 667 33.70 2.62 -0.28
C SER A 667 34.16 1.78 0.93
N ARG A 668 33.93 2.27 2.15
CA ARG A 668 34.20 1.65 3.46
C ARG A 668 35.65 1.19 3.70
N GLY A 669 36.65 1.84 3.08
CA GLY A 669 38.05 1.40 3.15
C GLY A 669 38.66 1.39 4.55
N ARG A 670 38.51 2.48 5.32
CA ARG A 670 38.93 2.58 6.74
C ARG A 670 38.22 1.56 7.62
N PHE A 671 36.92 1.38 7.40
CA PHE A 671 36.12 0.38 8.12
C PHE A 671 36.63 -1.04 7.85
N ARG A 672 36.85 -1.42 6.58
CA ARG A 672 37.41 -2.71 6.21
C ARG A 672 38.81 -2.91 6.76
N HIS A 673 39.66 -1.88 6.74
CA HIS A 673 40.99 -1.94 7.32
C HIS A 673 40.94 -2.37 8.80
N HIS A 674 40.09 -1.74 9.61
CA HIS A 674 39.96 -2.09 11.02
C HIS A 674 39.26 -3.43 11.24
N GLN A 675 38.27 -3.81 10.42
CA GLN A 675 37.72 -5.18 10.42
C GLN A 675 38.81 -6.24 10.18
N ILE A 676 39.73 -6.04 9.23
CA ILE A 676 40.83 -6.96 8.96
C ILE A 676 41.71 -7.12 10.20
N ARG A 677 42.06 -6.02 10.87
CA ARG A 677 42.90 -6.05 12.07
C ARG A 677 42.23 -6.80 13.22
N HIS A 678 40.91 -6.65 13.36
CA HIS A 678 40.07 -7.41 14.30
C HIS A 678 40.08 -8.90 13.99
N ILE A 679 39.79 -9.30 12.75
CA ILE A 679 39.79 -10.72 12.32
C ILE A 679 41.16 -11.37 12.58
N VAL A 680 42.25 -10.66 12.30
CA VAL A 680 43.62 -11.16 12.44
C VAL A 680 44.12 -11.17 13.90
N GLY A 681 43.40 -10.51 14.82
CA GLY A 681 43.72 -10.46 16.24
C GLY A 681 44.96 -9.59 16.55
N GLU A 682 45.09 -8.41 15.94
CA GLU A 682 46.13 -7.45 16.34
C GLU A 682 45.85 -6.88 17.76
N SER A 683 46.89 -6.52 18.52
CA SER A 683 46.76 -6.25 19.98
C SER A 683 46.21 -4.86 20.36
N ASP A 684 46.22 -3.90 19.44
CA ASP A 684 45.84 -2.50 19.63
C ASP A 684 44.68 -2.07 18.72
N VAL A 685 43.88 -3.04 18.28
CA VAL A 685 42.79 -2.88 17.29
C VAL A 685 41.84 -1.74 17.64
N HIS A 686 41.33 -1.71 18.88
CA HIS A 686 40.36 -0.70 19.33
C HIS A 686 40.97 0.70 19.42
N ASN A 687 42.15 0.84 20.02
CA ASN A 687 42.77 2.14 20.27
C ASN A 687 43.10 2.90 18.98
N VAL A 688 43.65 2.18 17.99
CA VAL A 688 43.99 2.79 16.69
C VAL A 688 42.73 3.06 15.88
N ALA A 689 41.74 2.16 15.91
CA ALA A 689 40.45 2.39 15.25
C ALA A 689 39.74 3.63 15.79
N LEU A 690 39.72 3.79 17.12
CA LEU A 690 39.15 4.97 17.77
C LEU A 690 39.90 6.25 17.42
N HIS A 691 41.24 6.21 17.41
CA HIS A 691 42.06 7.37 17.04
C HIS A 691 41.77 7.83 15.61
N ASP A 692 41.82 6.90 14.64
CA ASP A 692 41.53 7.18 13.23
C ASP A 692 40.10 7.71 13.04
N PHE A 693 39.11 7.13 13.74
CA PHE A 693 37.72 7.55 13.66
C PHE A 693 37.52 9.00 14.16
N VAL A 694 38.13 9.33 15.31
CA VAL A 694 38.05 10.69 15.88
C VAL A 694 38.76 11.70 14.99
N GLU A 695 39.92 11.35 14.43
CA GLU A 695 40.65 12.20 13.49
C GLU A 695 39.82 12.47 12.21
N ASP A 696 39.25 11.43 11.61
CA ASP A 696 38.44 11.55 10.39
C ASP A 696 37.19 12.43 10.61
N ILE A 697 36.53 12.31 11.78
CA ILE A 697 35.40 13.17 12.17
C ILE A 697 35.86 14.62 12.39
N ALA A 698 36.96 14.83 13.11
CA ALA A 698 37.46 16.16 13.44
C ALA A 698 37.89 16.97 12.20
N VAL A 699 38.43 16.29 11.18
CA VAL A 699 38.86 16.90 9.91
C VAL A 699 37.68 17.06 8.93
N THR A 700 36.47 16.61 9.29
CA THR A 700 35.28 16.58 8.40
C THR A 700 35.56 15.89 7.06
N LYS A 701 36.49 14.92 7.07
CA LYS A 701 36.99 14.28 5.85
C LYS A 701 35.89 13.50 5.11
N TYR A 702 34.88 13.01 5.85
CA TYR A 702 33.71 12.32 5.34
C TYR A 702 32.43 12.81 6.05
N GLY A 703 31.25 12.57 5.44
CA GLY A 703 29.97 12.95 6.01
C GLY A 703 29.68 12.20 7.32
N VAL A 704 29.71 12.91 8.46
CA VAL A 704 29.45 12.33 9.79
C VAL A 704 28.07 11.66 9.86
N SER A 705 27.06 12.21 9.18
CA SER A 705 25.70 11.67 9.18
C SER A 705 25.60 10.27 8.59
N THR A 706 26.32 9.98 7.51
CA THR A 706 26.28 8.66 6.84
C THR A 706 27.08 7.60 7.59
N THR A 707 27.97 8.00 8.48
CA THR A 707 28.69 7.09 9.38
C THR A 707 27.81 6.61 10.53
N LEU A 708 26.81 7.39 10.95
CA LEU A 708 25.91 7.02 12.04
C LEU A 708 24.94 5.90 11.66
N TRP A 709 24.67 5.67 10.38
CA TRP A 709 23.76 4.60 9.92
C TRP A 709 24.32 3.18 10.06
N SER A 710 25.61 3.02 10.39
CA SER A 710 26.24 1.70 10.58
C SER A 710 26.99 1.63 11.92
N ILE A 711 26.41 2.28 12.93
CA ILE A 711 27.02 2.41 14.26
C ILE A 711 27.14 1.04 14.95
N ASP A 712 26.20 0.14 14.67
CA ASP A 712 26.14 -1.25 15.11
C ASP A 712 27.37 -2.05 14.63
N GLU A 713 27.87 -1.77 13.42
CA GLU A 713 29.07 -2.41 12.88
C GLU A 713 30.35 -1.66 13.25
N ILE A 714 30.31 -0.32 13.34
CA ILE A 714 31.49 0.51 13.55
C ILE A 714 31.92 0.52 15.03
N PHE A 715 30.99 0.75 15.97
CA PHE A 715 31.34 0.92 17.38
C PHE A 715 32.01 -0.31 18.01
N PRO A 716 31.64 -1.56 17.67
CA PRO A 716 32.39 -2.74 18.12
C PRO A 716 33.85 -2.76 17.66
N LEU A 717 34.20 -2.06 16.57
CA LEU A 717 35.60 -1.94 16.14
C LEU A 717 36.36 -0.92 16.99
N LEU A 718 35.67 0.11 17.49
CA LEU A 718 36.24 1.21 18.26
C LEU A 718 36.37 0.89 19.76
N PHE A 719 35.43 0.11 20.29
CA PHE A 719 35.31 -0.16 21.72
C PHE A 719 35.20 -1.65 22.01
N GLU A 720 35.87 -2.11 23.07
CA GLU A 720 35.77 -3.50 23.54
C GLU A 720 34.36 -3.83 24.07
N THR A 721 33.73 -2.85 24.73
CA THR A 721 32.33 -2.91 25.17
C THR A 721 31.62 -1.62 24.79
N VAL A 722 30.49 -1.72 24.10
CA VAL A 722 29.69 -0.56 23.67
C VAL A 722 28.55 -0.32 24.67
N PRO A 723 28.43 0.88 25.29
CA PRO A 723 27.37 1.17 26.25
C PRO A 723 26.06 1.53 25.55
N TRP A 724 25.39 0.54 24.93
CA TRP A 724 24.20 0.75 24.09
C TRP A 724 23.07 1.46 24.82
N ALA A 725 22.77 1.09 26.07
CA ALA A 725 21.76 1.77 26.87
C ALA A 725 22.09 3.26 27.11
N GLY A 726 23.38 3.58 27.33
CA GLY A 726 23.85 4.96 27.48
C GLY A 726 23.75 5.76 26.17
N LEU A 727 24.00 5.11 25.04
CA LEU A 727 23.84 5.72 23.72
C LEU A 727 22.37 6.03 23.40
N TRP A 728 21.45 5.10 23.72
CA TRP A 728 20.02 5.35 23.60
C TRP A 728 19.58 6.57 24.40
N ASN A 729 20.02 6.71 25.65
CA ASN A 729 19.63 7.87 26.48
C ASN A 729 20.01 9.22 25.83
N ARG A 730 21.16 9.27 25.13
CA ARG A 730 21.58 10.46 24.37
C ARG A 730 20.75 10.67 23.10
N LEU A 731 20.39 9.58 22.43
CA LEU A 731 19.55 9.64 21.25
C LEU A 731 18.12 10.06 21.60
N GLU A 732 17.58 9.55 22.71
CA GLU A 732 16.26 9.88 23.24
C GLU A 732 16.11 11.39 23.51
N ASP A 733 17.11 12.05 24.08
CA ASP A 733 17.11 13.52 24.26
C ASP A 733 16.89 14.26 22.93
N ASN A 734 17.49 13.77 21.84
CA ASN A 734 17.34 14.34 20.50
C ASN A 734 15.97 14.01 19.89
N ILE A 735 15.51 12.76 20.02
CA ILE A 735 14.19 12.32 19.56
C ILE A 735 13.10 13.18 20.21
N ARG A 736 13.17 13.38 21.53
CA ARG A 736 12.18 14.16 22.29
C ARG A 736 12.16 15.63 21.89
N ALA A 737 13.28 16.19 21.44
CA ALA A 737 13.35 17.56 20.93
C ALA A 737 12.77 17.69 19.51
N GLY A 738 12.61 16.58 18.78
CA GLY A 738 12.10 16.55 17.42
C GLY A 738 10.58 16.78 17.35
N ARG A 739 10.15 17.49 16.31
CA ARG A 739 8.74 17.78 16.02
C ARG A 739 7.91 16.51 15.83
N ASP A 740 8.49 15.50 15.20
CA ASP A 740 7.82 14.21 14.96
C ASP A 740 7.37 13.60 16.30
N PHE A 741 8.27 13.46 17.28
CA PHE A 741 7.91 12.97 18.61
C PHE A 741 6.86 13.82 19.33
N GLN A 742 6.91 15.15 19.15
CA GLN A 742 5.93 16.06 19.76
C GLN A 742 4.54 15.95 19.13
N ALA A 743 4.46 15.60 17.85
CA ALA A 743 3.20 15.34 17.16
C ALA A 743 2.56 13.99 17.58
N GLY A 744 3.38 13.04 18.03
CA GLY A 744 2.93 11.73 18.49
C GLY A 744 2.27 11.76 19.86
N SER A 745 1.32 10.84 20.05
CA SER A 745 0.64 10.61 21.32
C SER A 745 1.33 9.51 22.13
N ASP A 746 1.25 9.60 23.46
CA ASP A 746 1.69 8.51 24.33
C ASP A 746 0.77 7.28 24.15
N LEU A 747 1.34 6.08 24.26
CA LEU A 747 0.59 4.83 24.15
C LEU A 747 -0.50 4.76 25.24
N PRO A 748 -1.79 4.64 24.88
CA PRO A 748 -2.84 4.44 25.86
C PRO A 748 -2.71 3.02 26.43
N LEU A 749 -2.39 2.91 27.72
CA LEU A 749 -2.31 1.61 28.39
C LEU A 749 -3.73 1.10 28.68
N SER A 750 -4.04 -0.07 28.14
CA SER A 750 -5.30 -0.79 28.33
C SER A 750 -5.38 -1.45 29.70
N ASP A 751 -6.54 -2.06 30.00
CA ASP A 751 -6.74 -2.89 31.19
C ASP A 751 -5.66 -3.97 31.30
N VAL A 752 -5.22 -4.23 32.53
CA VAL A 752 -4.18 -5.21 32.84
C VAL A 752 -4.64 -6.61 32.41
N LEU A 753 -3.91 -7.21 31.46
CA LEU A 753 -4.07 -8.59 31.08
C LEU A 753 -3.42 -9.49 32.13
N LYS A 754 -4.05 -10.63 32.41
CA LYS A 754 -3.60 -11.58 33.41
C LYS A 754 -2.31 -12.31 33.00
N ASP A 755 -2.27 -12.79 31.76
CA ASP A 755 -1.22 -13.66 31.23
C ASP A 755 -1.17 -13.61 29.70
N ASP A 756 -0.21 -14.32 29.13
CA ASP A 756 -0.02 -14.43 27.68
C ASP A 756 -1.12 -15.22 26.98
N ASP A 757 -1.85 -16.08 27.69
CA ASP A 757 -3.03 -16.77 27.16
C ASP A 757 -4.17 -15.77 26.92
N GLU A 758 -4.37 -14.82 27.84
CA GLU A 758 -5.31 -13.73 27.61
C GLU A 758 -4.91 -12.87 26.40
N LEU A 759 -3.61 -12.60 26.19
CA LEU A 759 -3.14 -11.89 24.99
C LEU A 759 -3.53 -12.64 23.71
N VAL A 760 -3.28 -13.95 23.64
CA VAL A 760 -3.68 -14.77 22.48
C VAL A 760 -5.19 -14.70 22.26
N VAL A 761 -6.00 -14.79 23.33
CA VAL A 761 -7.45 -14.65 23.25
C VAL A 761 -7.86 -13.29 22.65
N ARG A 762 -7.20 -12.19 23.05
CA ARG A 762 -7.49 -10.85 22.48
C ARG A 762 -7.13 -10.75 21.00
N LEU A 763 -6.03 -11.36 20.57
CA LEU A 763 -5.63 -11.39 19.15
C LEU A 763 -6.65 -12.14 18.30
N VAL A 764 -7.14 -13.29 18.77
CA VAL A 764 -8.17 -14.07 18.06
C VAL A 764 -9.51 -13.33 18.05
N GLU A 765 -9.91 -12.71 19.17
CA GLU A 765 -11.12 -11.88 19.24
C GLU A 765 -11.03 -10.70 18.24
N MET A 766 -9.90 -10.00 18.18
CA MET A 766 -9.68 -8.90 17.24
C MET A 766 -9.79 -9.35 15.78
N SER A 767 -9.24 -10.51 15.47
CA SER A 767 -9.27 -11.09 14.11
C SER A 767 -10.70 -11.43 13.67
N LEU A 768 -11.52 -11.94 14.59
CA LEU A 768 -12.94 -12.14 14.36
C LEU A 768 -13.64 -10.78 14.15
N ASP A 769 -13.41 -9.81 15.02
CA ASP A 769 -14.10 -8.50 15.02
C ASP A 769 -13.76 -7.61 13.81
N LEU A 770 -12.65 -7.87 13.09
CA LEU A 770 -12.31 -7.13 11.86
C LEU A 770 -13.27 -7.39 10.70
N GLY A 771 -14.10 -8.43 10.76
CA GLY A 771 -15.17 -8.66 9.78
C GLY A 771 -14.71 -9.08 8.38
N ALA A 772 -13.42 -9.25 8.13
CA ALA A 772 -12.91 -9.85 6.89
C ALA A 772 -13.22 -11.36 6.88
N THR A 773 -13.83 -11.85 5.80
CA THR A 773 -14.42 -13.21 5.78
C THR A 773 -13.35 -14.30 5.87
N ASP A 774 -12.30 -14.19 5.05
CA ASP A 774 -11.21 -15.17 5.04
C ASP A 774 -10.40 -15.14 6.35
N LEU A 775 -10.33 -13.99 7.03
CA LEU A 775 -9.72 -13.86 8.36
C LEU A 775 -10.55 -14.54 9.45
N ALA A 776 -11.87 -14.35 9.43
CA ALA A 776 -12.77 -15.03 10.37
C ALA A 776 -12.74 -16.56 10.20
N LEU A 777 -12.64 -17.04 8.96
CA LEU A 777 -12.41 -18.46 8.67
C LEU A 777 -11.12 -18.98 9.28
N GLN A 778 -10.00 -18.29 9.07
CA GLN A 778 -8.72 -18.72 9.63
C GLN A 778 -8.70 -18.68 11.16
N ALA A 779 -9.35 -17.69 11.77
CA ALA A 779 -9.55 -17.66 13.22
C ALA A 779 -10.39 -18.83 13.73
N SER A 780 -11.38 -19.29 12.96
CA SER A 780 -12.21 -20.45 13.32
C SER A 780 -11.44 -21.77 13.16
N ASN A 781 -10.60 -21.90 12.13
CA ASN A 781 -9.70 -23.03 11.95
C ASN A 781 -8.65 -23.11 13.06
N LEU A 782 -8.08 -21.96 13.45
CA LEU A 782 -7.16 -21.86 14.58
C LEU A 782 -7.76 -22.42 15.87
N VAL A 783 -9.06 -22.20 16.13
CA VAL A 783 -9.74 -22.77 17.31
C VAL A 783 -9.73 -24.31 17.27
N CYS A 784 -9.90 -24.93 16.10
CA CYS A 784 -9.76 -26.39 15.97
C CYS A 784 -8.34 -26.85 16.28
N ASP A 785 -7.34 -26.21 15.69
CA ASP A 785 -5.94 -26.62 15.86
C ASP A 785 -5.45 -26.41 17.31
N LEU A 786 -5.94 -25.38 17.99
CA LEU A 786 -5.71 -25.17 19.43
C LEU A 786 -6.29 -26.32 20.27
N LEU A 787 -7.48 -26.82 19.94
CA LEU A 787 -8.07 -27.97 20.63
C LEU A 787 -7.30 -29.26 20.36
N ASP A 788 -6.85 -29.47 19.12
CA ASP A 788 -6.04 -30.65 18.77
C ASP A 788 -4.68 -30.64 19.50
N GLN A 789 -4.14 -29.45 19.80
CA GLN A 789 -2.93 -29.25 20.60
C GLN A 789 -3.19 -29.09 22.11
N ARG A 790 -4.39 -29.48 22.60
CA ARG A 790 -4.77 -29.47 24.02
C ARG A 790 -4.62 -28.11 24.71
N GLN A 791 -5.05 -27.06 24.00
CA GLN A 791 -5.11 -25.68 24.51
C GLN A 791 -6.54 -25.27 24.85
N GLU A 792 -7.31 -26.18 25.48
CA GLU A 792 -8.70 -25.95 25.86
C GLU A 792 -8.92 -24.69 26.73
N PRO A 793 -8.03 -24.32 27.68
CA PRO A 793 -8.22 -23.11 28.48
C PRO A 793 -8.27 -21.80 27.66
N ILE A 794 -7.48 -21.71 26.58
CA ILE A 794 -7.49 -20.54 25.68
C ILE A 794 -8.84 -20.47 24.95
N VAL A 795 -9.31 -21.60 24.43
CA VAL A 795 -10.58 -21.70 23.71
C VAL A 795 -11.77 -21.42 24.63
N GLU A 796 -11.75 -21.95 25.86
CA GLU A 796 -12.77 -21.66 26.87
C GLU A 796 -12.84 -20.15 27.17
N SER A 797 -11.70 -19.52 27.41
CA SER A 797 -11.62 -18.08 27.69
C SER A 797 -12.16 -17.24 26.53
N LEU A 798 -11.79 -17.57 25.29
CA LEU A 798 -12.30 -16.92 24.08
C LEU A 798 -13.82 -17.02 23.97
N ILE A 799 -14.38 -18.23 24.10
CA ILE A 799 -15.83 -18.45 23.97
C ILE A 799 -16.59 -17.71 25.08
N ARG A 800 -16.13 -17.76 26.34
CA ARG A 800 -16.77 -17.03 27.45
C ARG A 800 -16.80 -15.52 27.21
N ARG A 801 -15.71 -14.95 26.70
CA ARG A 801 -15.65 -13.53 26.34
C ARG A 801 -16.64 -13.18 25.23
N LEU A 802 -16.69 -13.97 24.17
CA LEU A 802 -17.60 -13.74 23.05
C LEU A 802 -19.08 -13.88 23.46
N LEU A 803 -19.43 -14.86 24.32
CA LEU A 803 -20.78 -15.00 24.88
C LEU A 803 -21.21 -13.75 25.68
N GLY A 804 -20.27 -13.15 26.41
CA GLY A 804 -20.47 -11.91 27.17
C GLY A 804 -20.67 -10.65 26.30
N GLY A 805 -20.18 -10.64 25.05
CA GLY A 805 -20.22 -9.48 24.16
C GLY A 805 -21.58 -9.14 23.55
N GLY A 806 -22.56 -10.07 23.61
CA GLY A 806 -23.90 -9.90 23.04
C GLY A 806 -23.93 -9.82 21.50
N GLY A 807 -25.15 -9.85 20.92
CA GLY A 807 -25.34 -9.74 19.47
C GLY A 807 -24.53 -10.75 18.65
N GLU A 808 -23.81 -10.27 17.64
CA GLU A 808 -23.04 -11.13 16.73
C GLU A 808 -21.84 -11.81 17.41
N LYS A 809 -21.24 -11.20 18.43
CA LYS A 809 -20.19 -11.86 19.22
C LYS A 809 -20.73 -13.13 19.89
N ARG A 810 -21.95 -13.07 20.43
CA ARG A 810 -22.60 -14.22 21.04
C ARG A 810 -22.89 -15.32 20.01
N MET A 811 -23.37 -14.95 18.82
CA MET A 811 -23.59 -15.93 17.74
C MET A 811 -22.27 -16.62 17.35
N ARG A 812 -21.20 -15.86 17.16
CA ARG A 812 -19.88 -16.43 16.85
C ARG A 812 -19.37 -17.36 17.94
N ALA A 813 -19.65 -17.05 19.21
CA ALA A 813 -19.33 -17.97 20.32
C ALA A 813 -20.08 -19.30 20.19
N MET A 814 -21.37 -19.25 19.84
CA MET A 814 -22.18 -20.45 19.60
C MET A 814 -21.70 -21.22 18.37
N ASP A 815 -21.27 -20.53 17.33
CA ASP A 815 -20.66 -21.15 16.15
C ASP A 815 -19.42 -21.97 16.53
N LEU A 816 -18.51 -21.38 17.32
CA LEU A 816 -17.32 -22.07 17.82
C LEU A 816 -17.70 -23.26 18.72
N LEU A 817 -18.69 -23.10 19.61
CA LEU A 817 -19.18 -24.20 20.45
C LEU A 817 -19.76 -25.36 19.63
N VAL A 818 -20.54 -25.07 18.59
CA VAL A 818 -21.10 -26.08 17.67
C VAL A 818 -19.98 -26.80 16.93
N GLN A 819 -18.95 -26.07 16.48
CA GLN A 819 -17.78 -26.66 15.81
C GLN A 819 -16.96 -27.56 16.76
N SER A 820 -16.88 -27.19 18.04
CA SER A 820 -16.11 -27.90 19.06
C SER A 820 -16.91 -28.91 19.89
N HIS A 821 -18.16 -29.23 19.51
CA HIS A 821 -19.08 -30.00 20.35
C HIS A 821 -18.64 -31.43 20.70
N GLU A 822 -17.73 -32.02 19.90
CA GLU A 822 -17.16 -33.36 20.13
C GLU A 822 -16.06 -33.36 21.19
N ASN A 823 -15.44 -32.20 21.48
CA ASN A 823 -14.40 -32.08 22.50
C ASN A 823 -15.01 -32.21 23.91
N ARG A 824 -14.46 -33.13 24.71
CA ARG A 824 -15.01 -33.48 26.03
C ARG A 824 -14.87 -32.36 27.05
N ASP A 825 -13.76 -31.61 27.01
CA ASP A 825 -13.46 -30.57 27.99
C ASP A 825 -14.26 -29.29 27.68
N VAL A 826 -14.39 -28.93 26.40
CA VAL A 826 -15.34 -27.88 25.95
C VAL A 826 -16.76 -28.22 26.39
N ARG A 827 -17.23 -29.45 26.12
CA ARG A 827 -18.54 -29.92 26.59
C ARG A 827 -18.69 -29.79 28.11
N ARG A 828 -17.65 -30.11 28.89
CA ARG A 828 -17.69 -30.00 30.34
C ARG A 828 -17.78 -28.55 30.81
N ALA A 829 -17.05 -27.65 30.17
CA ALA A 829 -16.97 -26.24 30.55
C ALA A 829 -18.27 -25.47 30.31
N PHE A 830 -19.03 -25.82 29.26
CA PHE A 830 -20.19 -25.04 28.80
C PHE A 830 -21.54 -25.74 28.96
N ARG A 831 -21.59 -26.99 29.42
CA ARG A 831 -22.85 -27.75 29.56
C ARG A 831 -23.90 -26.99 30.38
N ASP A 832 -23.49 -26.47 31.53
CA ASP A 832 -24.42 -25.83 32.46
C ASP A 832 -24.90 -24.46 31.93
N ASP A 833 -24.05 -23.77 31.15
CA ASP A 833 -24.34 -22.48 30.51
C ASP A 833 -25.47 -22.58 29.46
N LEU A 834 -25.69 -23.77 28.86
CA LEU A 834 -26.71 -23.94 27.82
C LEU A 834 -28.13 -23.65 28.29
N SER A 835 -28.41 -23.85 29.58
CA SER A 835 -29.75 -23.66 30.16
C SER A 835 -30.22 -22.21 30.08
N ASP A 836 -29.30 -21.24 30.25
CA ASP A 836 -29.61 -19.82 30.10
C ASP A 836 -29.70 -19.42 28.62
N LEU A 837 -28.85 -20.02 27.76
CA LEU A 837 -28.75 -19.68 26.34
C LEU A 837 -29.96 -20.14 25.51
N VAL A 838 -30.71 -21.17 25.95
CA VAL A 838 -31.93 -21.63 25.25
C VAL A 838 -33.03 -20.56 25.19
N SER A 839 -33.00 -19.59 26.10
CA SER A 839 -33.98 -18.51 26.18
C SER A 839 -33.57 -17.24 25.40
N ASP A 840 -32.40 -17.24 24.76
CA ASP A 840 -31.85 -16.09 24.04
C ASP A 840 -32.83 -15.55 22.96
N PRO A 841 -32.91 -14.23 22.75
CA PRO A 841 -33.77 -13.65 21.73
C PRO A 841 -33.30 -13.93 20.29
N ASP A 842 -32.06 -14.36 20.08
CA ASP A 842 -31.54 -14.79 18.78
C ASP A 842 -31.84 -16.29 18.55
N VAL A 843 -32.52 -16.62 17.44
CA VAL A 843 -32.85 -18.03 17.14
C VAL A 843 -31.60 -18.89 16.94
N GLY A 844 -30.51 -18.32 16.42
CA GLY A 844 -29.28 -19.07 16.17
C GLY A 844 -28.62 -19.50 17.49
N VAL A 845 -28.65 -18.64 18.51
CA VAL A 845 -28.12 -18.94 19.85
C VAL A 845 -29.02 -19.95 20.56
N SER A 846 -30.32 -19.68 20.63
CA SER A 846 -31.27 -20.54 21.34
C SER A 846 -31.40 -21.93 20.71
N ALA A 847 -31.46 -22.02 19.37
CA ALA A 847 -31.41 -23.29 18.67
C ALA A 847 -30.08 -24.01 18.95
N SER A 848 -28.94 -23.33 18.80
CA SER A 848 -27.64 -23.96 19.07
C SER A 848 -27.56 -24.58 20.47
N ALA A 849 -28.04 -23.86 21.49
CA ALA A 849 -28.11 -24.38 22.85
C ALA A 849 -29.02 -25.62 22.97
N PHE A 850 -30.20 -25.59 22.35
CA PHE A 850 -31.15 -26.71 22.34
C PHE A 850 -30.56 -27.99 21.69
N PHE A 851 -29.96 -27.84 20.50
CA PHE A 851 -29.36 -28.97 19.78
C PHE A 851 -28.10 -29.50 20.50
N LEU A 852 -27.25 -28.61 21.01
CA LEU A 852 -26.08 -29.00 21.82
C LEU A 852 -26.50 -29.72 23.11
N GLY A 853 -27.55 -29.26 23.80
CA GLY A 853 -28.08 -29.92 24.99
C GLY A 853 -28.47 -31.37 24.69
N SER A 854 -29.19 -31.58 23.59
CA SER A 854 -29.54 -32.93 23.11
C SER A 854 -28.29 -33.78 22.81
N LYS A 855 -27.31 -33.25 22.06
CA LYS A 855 -26.03 -33.94 21.76
C LYS A 855 -25.23 -34.25 23.03
N TRP A 856 -25.32 -33.40 24.04
CA TRP A 856 -24.62 -33.53 25.31
C TRP A 856 -25.42 -34.31 26.36
N GLY A 857 -26.55 -34.93 25.99
CA GLY A 857 -27.35 -35.77 26.87
C GLY A 857 -28.07 -35.00 27.98
N GLN A 858 -28.35 -33.72 27.75
CA GLN A 858 -29.16 -32.84 28.58
C GLN A 858 -30.20 -32.16 27.67
N PRO A 859 -31.28 -32.87 27.29
CA PRO A 859 -32.35 -32.26 26.51
C PRO A 859 -32.90 -31.04 27.26
N LEU A 860 -32.97 -29.90 26.57
CA LEU A 860 -33.51 -28.65 27.11
C LEU A 860 -34.92 -28.44 26.58
N GLU A 861 -35.78 -27.81 27.37
CA GLU A 861 -37.11 -27.40 26.92
C GLU A 861 -37.05 -25.97 26.36
N MET A 862 -37.62 -25.78 25.17
CA MET A 862 -37.77 -24.46 24.57
C MET A 862 -38.88 -23.69 25.31
N PRO A 863 -38.66 -22.43 25.70
CA PRO A 863 -39.68 -21.66 26.40
C PRO A 863 -40.79 -21.27 25.43
N ALA A 864 -42.05 -21.58 25.77
CA ALA A 864 -43.21 -21.12 25.03
C ALA A 864 -43.49 -19.65 25.35
N THR A 865 -43.71 -18.83 24.31
CA THR A 865 -44.02 -17.39 24.45
C THR A 865 -45.19 -16.99 23.57
N GLU A 866 -45.98 -16.01 24.00
CA GLU A 866 -47.01 -15.44 23.12
C GLU A 866 -46.38 -14.67 21.96
N LEU A 867 -47.05 -14.71 20.79
CA LEU A 867 -46.63 -13.92 19.63
C LEU A 867 -46.70 -12.41 19.98
N PRO A 868 -45.66 -11.61 19.67
CA PRO A 868 -45.66 -10.20 20.00
C PRO A 868 -46.88 -9.45 19.44
N PRO A 869 -47.53 -8.55 20.21
CA PRO A 869 -48.71 -7.79 19.76
C PRO A 869 -48.48 -6.94 18.50
N PHE A 870 -47.22 -6.74 18.10
CA PHE A 870 -46.88 -6.11 16.84
C PHE A 870 -47.51 -6.79 15.62
N TYR A 871 -47.56 -8.12 15.61
CA TYR A 871 -48.02 -8.88 14.44
C TYR A 871 -49.53 -8.74 14.18
N SER A 872 -50.32 -8.26 15.16
CA SER A 872 -51.74 -7.95 14.98
C SER A 872 -52.01 -6.56 14.36
N LEU A 873 -50.97 -5.75 14.11
CA LEU A 873 -51.12 -4.44 13.47
C LEU A 873 -51.29 -4.59 11.94
N GLU A 874 -52.06 -3.69 11.35
CA GLU A 874 -52.27 -3.59 9.89
C GLU A 874 -51.46 -2.42 9.32
N PHE A 875 -50.78 -2.64 8.19
CA PHE A 875 -49.92 -1.65 7.55
C PHE A 875 -50.37 -1.41 6.10
N ALA A 876 -50.49 -0.13 5.70
CA ALA A 876 -50.85 0.26 4.34
C ALA A 876 -49.59 0.45 3.46
N LEU A 877 -48.76 -0.59 3.36
CA LEU A 877 -47.54 -0.61 2.55
C LEU A 877 -47.62 -1.75 1.54
N ASP A 878 -46.96 -1.59 0.38
CA ASP A 878 -46.87 -2.65 -0.62
C ASP A 878 -45.77 -3.65 -0.21
N ASP A 879 -46.20 -4.88 0.09
CA ASP A 879 -45.37 -6.01 0.51
C ASP A 879 -44.21 -6.30 -0.46
N ARG A 880 -44.35 -5.94 -1.74
CA ARG A 880 -43.42 -6.27 -2.83
C ARG A 880 -42.58 -5.10 -3.36
N ALA A 881 -42.59 -3.94 -2.71
CA ALA A 881 -41.74 -2.82 -3.11
C ALA A 881 -40.25 -3.23 -3.11
N LYS A 882 -39.60 -3.12 -4.29
CA LYS A 882 -38.16 -3.31 -4.54
C LYS A 882 -37.62 -2.09 -5.28
N GLY A 883 -36.33 -1.79 -5.10
CA GLY A 883 -35.61 -0.70 -5.75
C GLY A 883 -35.99 0.70 -5.24
N THR A 884 -36.74 0.80 -4.14
CA THR A 884 -37.24 2.08 -3.61
C THR A 884 -36.28 2.73 -2.61
N ALA A 885 -35.40 1.93 -1.99
CA ALA A 885 -34.49 2.40 -0.95
C ALA A 885 -33.27 3.10 -1.57
N LEU A 886 -32.95 4.29 -1.07
CA LEU A 886 -31.75 5.03 -1.48
C LEU A 886 -30.50 4.36 -0.89
N ARG A 887 -29.58 3.93 -1.75
CA ARG A 887 -28.35 3.22 -1.40
C ARG A 887 -27.13 3.86 -2.03
N ASP A 888 -25.99 3.63 -1.41
CA ASP A 888 -24.68 3.94 -1.98
C ASP A 888 -24.28 2.88 -3.03
N ASP A 889 -23.73 3.30 -4.17
CA ASP A 889 -23.42 2.41 -5.30
C ASP A 889 -22.28 1.42 -4.98
N HIS A 890 -21.35 1.79 -4.08
CA HIS A 890 -20.18 0.98 -3.77
C HIS A 890 -20.47 -0.02 -2.63
N SER A 891 -20.92 0.50 -1.49
CA SER A 891 -21.19 -0.30 -0.30
C SER A 891 -22.56 -0.98 -0.33
N HIS A 892 -23.49 -0.53 -1.18
CA HIS A 892 -24.92 -0.90 -1.18
C HIS A 892 -25.66 -0.66 0.14
N ALA A 893 -25.01 0.03 1.09
CA ALA A 893 -25.60 0.39 2.37
C ALA A 893 -26.68 1.46 2.18
N LEU A 894 -27.64 1.47 3.08
CA LEU A 894 -28.71 2.46 3.08
C LEU A 894 -28.15 3.86 3.36
N LEU A 895 -28.59 4.83 2.57
CA LEU A 895 -28.33 6.26 2.75
C LEU A 895 -29.46 6.96 3.53
N LEU A 896 -30.67 6.40 3.50
CA LEU A 896 -31.83 6.84 4.27
C LEU A 896 -32.46 5.64 4.99
N ASP A 897 -33.01 5.88 6.18
CA ASP A 897 -33.62 4.82 6.99
C ASP A 897 -35.01 4.45 6.44
N ASP A 898 -35.01 3.60 5.40
CA ASP A 898 -36.20 2.97 4.83
C ASP A 898 -36.47 1.62 5.53
N ALA A 899 -37.64 1.49 6.15
CA ALA A 899 -38.06 0.28 6.84
C ALA A 899 -38.08 -0.97 5.95
N LEU A 900 -38.43 -0.82 4.67
CA LEU A 900 -38.44 -1.95 3.73
C LEU A 900 -37.05 -2.19 3.10
N GLY A 901 -36.17 -1.18 3.15
CA GLY A 901 -34.81 -1.24 2.59
C GLY A 901 -33.90 -2.25 3.31
N TRP A 902 -34.06 -2.47 4.61
CA TRP A 902 -33.17 -3.35 5.39
C TRP A 902 -33.17 -4.81 4.90
N THR A 903 -34.33 -5.34 4.48
CA THR A 903 -34.50 -6.76 4.12
C THR A 903 -34.51 -7.02 2.61
N GLU A 904 -34.23 -6.01 1.79
CA GLU A 904 -34.41 -6.12 0.33
C GLU A 904 -33.50 -7.18 -0.31
N HIS A 905 -32.26 -7.31 0.18
CA HIS A 905 -31.32 -8.36 -0.24
C HIS A 905 -31.62 -9.73 0.39
N TRP A 906 -32.59 -9.79 1.31
CA TRP A 906 -32.96 -10.97 2.11
C TRP A 906 -34.40 -11.42 1.86
N LEU A 907 -35.02 -10.97 0.75
CA LEU A 907 -36.43 -11.26 0.47
C LEU A 907 -36.74 -12.75 0.39
N ARG A 908 -35.80 -13.58 -0.10
CA ARG A 908 -35.98 -15.03 -0.10
C ARG A 908 -36.21 -15.59 1.31
N VAL A 909 -35.48 -15.10 2.31
CA VAL A 909 -35.64 -15.51 3.71
C VAL A 909 -36.98 -15.02 4.26
N VAL A 910 -37.38 -13.79 3.91
CA VAL A 910 -38.68 -13.23 4.30
C VAL A 910 -39.84 -14.04 3.72
N GLU A 911 -39.76 -14.43 2.44
CA GLU A 911 -40.74 -15.26 1.74
C GLU A 911 -40.85 -16.65 2.40
N VAL A 912 -39.72 -17.28 2.74
CA VAL A 912 -39.72 -18.56 3.48
C VAL A 912 -40.40 -18.44 4.84
N LEU A 913 -40.13 -17.35 5.58
CA LEU A 913 -40.76 -17.10 6.87
C LEU A 913 -42.27 -16.85 6.72
N GLU A 914 -42.70 -16.10 5.71
CA GLU A 914 -44.11 -15.88 5.38
C GLU A 914 -44.82 -17.20 5.07
N ASP A 915 -44.26 -18.00 4.16
CA ASP A 915 -44.82 -19.28 3.72
C ASP A 915 -44.99 -20.26 4.88
N PHE A 916 -44.03 -20.31 5.81
CA PHE A 916 -44.07 -21.25 6.93
C PHE A 916 -44.89 -20.77 8.12
N SER A 917 -44.87 -19.46 8.43
CA SER A 917 -45.54 -18.91 9.61
C SER A 917 -46.96 -18.39 9.37
N GLY A 918 -47.31 -18.12 8.11
CA GLY A 918 -48.54 -17.45 7.73
C GLY A 918 -48.57 -15.96 8.06
N ILE A 919 -47.45 -15.36 8.46
CA ILE A 919 -47.33 -13.93 8.73
C ILE A 919 -46.94 -13.17 7.45
N PRO A 920 -47.69 -12.14 7.03
CA PRO A 920 -47.39 -11.39 5.81
C PRO A 920 -45.97 -10.82 5.79
N ALA A 921 -45.32 -10.88 4.62
CA ALA A 921 -43.95 -10.40 4.42
C ALA A 921 -43.75 -8.96 4.91
N VAL A 922 -44.69 -8.06 4.65
CA VAL A 922 -44.60 -6.66 5.10
C VAL A 922 -44.48 -6.53 6.62
N LYS A 923 -45.17 -7.38 7.39
CA LYS A 923 -45.10 -7.37 8.86
C LYS A 923 -43.71 -7.83 9.32
N ILE A 924 -43.17 -8.88 8.69
CA ILE A 924 -41.80 -9.38 8.97
C ILE A 924 -40.77 -8.27 8.69
N ARG A 925 -40.84 -7.62 7.52
CA ARG A 925 -39.91 -6.56 7.11
C ARG A 925 -39.95 -5.36 8.05
N ILE A 926 -41.14 -4.91 8.44
CA ILE A 926 -41.30 -3.80 9.41
C ILE A 926 -40.81 -4.22 10.80
N ARG A 927 -41.03 -5.48 11.22
CA ARG A 927 -40.50 -5.97 12.50
C ARG A 927 -38.98 -5.92 12.51
N VAL A 928 -38.34 -6.36 11.42
CA VAL A 928 -36.90 -6.25 11.23
C VAL A 928 -36.43 -4.80 11.35
N ALA A 929 -37.05 -3.88 10.62
CA ALA A 929 -36.69 -2.46 10.69
C ALA A 929 -36.80 -1.92 12.12
N ARG A 930 -37.88 -2.24 12.85
CA ARG A 930 -38.05 -1.80 14.25
C ARG A 930 -36.95 -2.34 15.17
N LEU A 931 -36.52 -3.58 14.98
CA LEU A 931 -35.40 -4.16 15.73
C LEU A 931 -34.09 -3.43 15.40
N VAL A 932 -33.79 -3.23 14.11
CA VAL A 932 -32.60 -2.49 13.65
C VAL A 932 -32.59 -1.06 14.20
N SER A 933 -33.70 -0.33 14.13
CA SER A 933 -33.83 1.01 14.71
C SER A 933 -33.59 1.00 16.22
N SER A 934 -34.04 -0.03 16.95
CA SER A 934 -33.80 -0.16 18.39
C SER A 934 -32.33 -0.40 18.76
N TRP A 935 -31.51 -0.87 17.80
CA TRP A 935 -30.07 -1.08 17.95
C TRP A 935 -29.23 0.08 17.39
N GLY A 936 -29.86 1.19 16.99
CA GLY A 936 -29.19 2.40 16.51
C GLY A 936 -29.46 2.75 15.04
N GLY A 937 -30.11 1.87 14.27
CA GLY A 937 -30.56 2.16 12.91
C GLY A 937 -29.40 2.52 11.95
N ILE A 938 -29.68 3.45 11.03
CA ILE A 938 -28.73 3.88 10.01
C ILE A 938 -27.43 4.50 10.58
N ASN A 939 -27.47 5.08 11.79
CA ASN A 939 -26.29 5.70 12.40
C ASN A 939 -25.22 4.68 12.80
N VAL A 940 -25.62 3.44 13.08
CA VAL A 940 -24.72 2.36 13.51
C VAL A 940 -24.43 1.37 12.39
N PHE A 941 -25.35 1.19 11.44
CA PHE A 941 -25.25 0.14 10.42
C PHE A 941 -25.34 0.65 8.97
N GLY A 942 -25.55 1.95 8.76
CA GLY A 942 -25.68 2.56 7.43
C GLY A 942 -24.35 2.76 6.70
N HIS A 943 -24.38 3.60 5.67
CA HIS A 943 -23.21 3.87 4.81
C HIS A 943 -21.95 4.33 5.56
N GLU A 944 -22.08 5.21 6.56
CA GLU A 944 -20.93 5.67 7.36
C GLU A 944 -20.29 4.54 8.16
N ALA A 945 -21.06 3.55 8.62
CA ALA A 945 -20.51 2.39 9.30
C ALA A 945 -19.71 1.49 8.35
N SER A 946 -20.18 1.30 7.11
CA SER A 946 -19.41 0.60 6.07
C SER A 946 -18.10 1.33 5.77
N LYS A 947 -18.11 2.66 5.63
CA LYS A 947 -16.88 3.46 5.43
C LYS A 947 -15.91 3.33 6.60
N GLN A 948 -16.41 3.37 7.85
CA GLN A 948 -15.57 3.19 9.03
C GLN A 948 -14.92 1.79 9.05
N GLN A 949 -15.67 0.75 8.68
CA GLN A 949 -15.15 -0.60 8.57
C GLN A 949 -14.07 -0.71 7.48
N GLU A 950 -14.32 -0.17 6.29
CA GLU A 950 -13.36 -0.12 5.18
C GLU A 950 -12.10 0.63 5.57
N ALA A 951 -12.23 1.77 6.28
CA ALA A 951 -11.11 2.54 6.78
C ALA A 951 -10.29 1.74 7.80
N LYS A 952 -10.95 1.05 8.74
CA LYS A 952 -10.28 0.19 9.74
C LYS A 952 -9.49 -0.94 9.08
N LEU A 953 -10.09 -1.62 8.11
CA LEU A 953 -9.46 -2.70 7.35
C LEU A 953 -8.28 -2.17 6.50
N SER A 954 -8.47 -1.04 5.82
CA SER A 954 -7.45 -0.42 4.99
C SER A 954 -6.23 0.07 5.78
N ARG A 955 -6.40 0.51 7.04
CA ARG A 955 -5.30 0.94 7.92
C ARG A 955 -4.28 -0.16 8.19
N VAL A 956 -4.73 -1.41 8.22
CA VAL A 956 -3.86 -2.58 8.40
C VAL A 956 -3.59 -3.31 7.07
N GLY A 957 -3.85 -2.67 5.93
CA GLY A 957 -3.60 -3.26 4.61
C GLY A 957 -4.48 -4.45 4.25
N ILE A 958 -5.57 -4.71 4.97
CA ILE A 958 -6.54 -5.76 4.63
C ILE A 958 -7.58 -5.16 3.70
N LYS A 959 -7.50 -5.45 2.40
CA LYS A 959 -8.49 -5.05 1.41
C LYS A 959 -9.14 -6.30 0.81
N LEU A 960 -9.82 -7.04 1.68
CA LEU A 960 -10.50 -8.30 1.39
C LEU A 960 -12.02 -8.13 1.42
N THR A 961 -12.75 -9.15 1.00
CA THR A 961 -14.20 -9.23 1.23
C THR A 961 -14.48 -9.18 2.74
N TYR A 962 -15.44 -8.34 3.12
CA TYR A 962 -15.79 -8.11 4.51
C TYR A 962 -17.31 -8.10 4.72
N ARG A 963 -17.74 -8.41 5.94
CA ARG A 963 -19.13 -8.33 6.37
C ARG A 963 -19.59 -6.88 6.40
N ARG A 964 -20.57 -6.56 5.56
CA ARG A 964 -21.17 -5.23 5.54
C ARG A 964 -22.07 -5.06 6.78
N PRO A 965 -21.91 -3.98 7.58
CA PRO A 965 -22.69 -3.79 8.81
C PRO A 965 -24.21 -3.87 8.63
N HIS A 966 -24.75 -3.31 7.54
CA HIS A 966 -26.19 -3.38 7.24
C HIS A 966 -26.69 -4.79 6.93
N SER A 967 -25.86 -5.63 6.30
CA SER A 967 -26.22 -7.02 6.00
C SER A 967 -26.22 -7.85 7.28
N GLU A 968 -25.19 -7.68 8.12
CA GLU A 968 -25.06 -8.39 9.39
C GLU A 968 -26.25 -8.08 10.32
N VAL A 969 -26.60 -6.80 10.49
CA VAL A 969 -27.73 -6.42 11.36
C VAL A 969 -29.08 -6.90 10.83
N ALA A 970 -29.26 -6.96 9.50
CA ALA A 970 -30.50 -7.45 8.89
C ALA A 970 -30.70 -8.95 9.14
N ILE A 971 -29.64 -9.76 8.96
CA ILE A 971 -29.67 -11.20 9.30
C ILE A 971 -29.94 -11.39 10.79
N ARG A 972 -29.28 -10.63 11.66
CA ARG A 972 -29.54 -10.65 13.10
C ARG A 972 -31.01 -10.38 13.41
N ALA A 973 -31.58 -9.32 12.85
CA ALA A 973 -32.97 -8.99 13.07
C ALA A 973 -33.93 -10.08 12.56
N LEU A 974 -33.64 -10.71 11.42
CA LEU A 974 -34.40 -11.85 10.91
C LEU A 974 -34.30 -13.07 11.84
N ARG A 975 -33.15 -13.32 12.45
CA ARG A 975 -32.99 -14.37 13.48
C ARG A 975 -33.83 -14.10 14.73
N HIS A 976 -33.93 -12.85 15.16
CA HIS A 976 -34.83 -12.46 16.24
C HIS A 976 -36.31 -12.68 15.86
N VAL A 977 -36.71 -12.34 14.63
CA VAL A 977 -38.07 -12.60 14.13
C VAL A 977 -38.37 -14.10 14.06
N ALA A 978 -37.46 -14.91 13.51
CA ALA A 978 -37.61 -16.36 13.45
C ALA A 978 -37.79 -16.96 14.86
N ARG A 979 -37.08 -16.44 15.86
CA ARG A 979 -37.24 -16.82 17.27
C ARG A 979 -38.64 -16.50 17.79
N GLU A 980 -39.13 -15.28 17.56
CA GLU A 980 -40.48 -14.85 17.97
C GLU A 980 -41.57 -15.77 17.38
N LEU A 981 -41.43 -16.16 16.12
CA LEU A 981 -42.38 -17.04 15.42
C LEU A 981 -42.29 -18.48 15.92
N TRP A 982 -41.09 -19.02 16.10
CA TRP A 982 -40.92 -20.40 16.55
C TRP A 982 -41.44 -20.62 17.97
N PHE A 983 -41.13 -19.71 18.91
CA PHE A 983 -41.52 -19.87 20.32
C PHE A 983 -43.02 -19.63 20.55
N ALA A 984 -43.69 -19.00 19.59
CA ALA A 984 -45.14 -18.83 19.56
C ALA A 984 -45.87 -19.93 18.78
N ASP A 985 -45.19 -21.03 18.44
CA ASP A 985 -45.75 -22.19 17.73
C ASP A 985 -46.26 -21.88 16.31
N HIS A 986 -45.70 -20.84 15.67
CA HIS A 986 -45.97 -20.51 14.27
C HIS A 986 -45.01 -21.20 13.30
N LEU A 987 -43.92 -21.81 13.77
CA LEU A 987 -43.01 -22.62 12.96
C LEU A 987 -42.91 -24.03 13.57
N SER A 988 -43.20 -25.05 12.78
CA SER A 988 -42.93 -26.44 13.19
C SER A 988 -41.43 -26.72 13.30
N PHE A 989 -41.07 -27.82 13.97
CA PHE A 989 -39.68 -28.23 14.14
C PHE A 989 -38.94 -28.48 12.80
N ASP A 990 -39.61 -29.05 11.81
CA ASP A 990 -38.99 -29.29 10.50
C ASP A 990 -38.82 -27.98 9.70
N GLN A 991 -39.80 -27.07 9.79
CA GLN A 991 -39.73 -25.76 9.14
C GLN A 991 -38.65 -24.87 9.75
N VAL A 992 -38.49 -24.85 11.08
CA VAL A 992 -37.46 -24.03 11.71
C VAL A 992 -36.05 -24.48 11.31
N ARG A 993 -35.81 -25.78 11.09
CA ARG A 993 -34.50 -26.26 10.63
C ARG A 993 -34.14 -25.73 9.23
N LEU A 994 -35.13 -25.64 8.33
CA LEU A 994 -34.96 -24.98 7.04
C LEU A 994 -34.68 -23.47 7.18
N VAL A 995 -35.40 -22.80 8.08
CA VAL A 995 -35.19 -21.38 8.38
C VAL A 995 -33.80 -21.11 8.96
N LEU A 996 -33.32 -21.95 9.89
CA LEU A 996 -31.97 -21.86 10.47
C LEU A 996 -30.89 -22.04 9.42
N HIS A 997 -31.11 -22.95 8.46
CA HIS A 997 -30.22 -23.12 7.31
C HIS A 997 -30.13 -21.84 6.47
N GLU A 998 -31.26 -21.25 6.05
CA GLU A 998 -31.28 -20.01 5.26
C GLU A 998 -30.80 -18.76 6.03
N LEU A 999 -30.86 -18.79 7.37
CA LEU A 999 -30.32 -17.75 8.26
C LEU A 999 -28.84 -17.94 8.61
N HIS A 1000 -28.17 -18.94 8.01
CA HIS A 1000 -26.74 -19.24 8.23
C HIS A 1000 -26.38 -19.57 9.69
N CYS A 1001 -27.31 -20.13 10.46
CA CYS A 1001 -27.13 -20.43 11.89
C CYS A 1001 -27.55 -21.86 12.26
N ASP A 1002 -27.45 -22.80 11.32
CA ASP A 1002 -27.82 -24.21 11.52
C ASP A 1002 -26.88 -24.92 12.55
N PRO A 1003 -27.39 -25.38 13.70
CA PRO A 1003 -26.62 -26.09 14.72
C PRO A 1003 -26.20 -27.52 14.33
N ASP A 1004 -26.79 -28.08 13.27
CA ASP A 1004 -26.48 -29.40 12.72
C ASP A 1004 -25.68 -29.35 11.41
N ARG A 1005 -25.04 -28.20 11.16
CA ARG A 1005 -24.13 -27.99 10.04
C ARG A 1005 -23.02 -29.03 9.98
N ALA A 1006 -22.57 -29.34 8.77
CA ALA A 1006 -21.40 -30.19 8.57
C ALA A 1006 -20.11 -29.50 9.04
N LYS A 1007 -19.14 -30.30 9.49
CA LYS A 1007 -17.75 -29.84 9.59
C LYS A 1007 -17.31 -29.37 8.20
N LEU A 1008 -16.47 -28.35 8.08
CA LEU A 1008 -15.85 -28.01 6.79
C LEU A 1008 -14.80 -29.09 6.41
N PRO A 1009 -14.56 -29.31 5.11
CA PRO A 1009 -13.53 -30.25 4.71
C PRO A 1009 -12.16 -29.74 5.15
N MET A 1010 -11.27 -30.66 5.52
CA MET A 1010 -9.87 -30.31 5.75
C MET A 1010 -9.25 -29.81 4.43
N ILE A 1011 -8.54 -28.68 4.49
CA ILE A 1011 -7.88 -28.11 3.33
C ILE A 1011 -6.46 -28.66 3.28
N GLU A 1012 -6.16 -29.40 2.22
CA GLU A 1012 -4.86 -29.99 1.98
C GLU A 1012 -3.98 -29.09 1.09
N GLU A 1013 -2.68 -29.36 1.09
CA GLU A 1013 -1.75 -28.75 0.16
C GLU A 1013 -2.11 -29.16 -1.28
N ARG A 1014 -1.92 -28.25 -2.25
CA ARG A 1014 -2.05 -28.61 -3.67
C ARG A 1014 -1.29 -29.91 -3.95
N PRO A 1015 -1.88 -30.92 -4.62
CA PRO A 1015 -1.16 -32.13 -4.97
C PRO A 1015 0.04 -31.86 -5.91
N PRO A 1016 1.21 -32.51 -5.72
CA PRO A 1016 2.41 -32.30 -6.56
C PRO A 1016 2.19 -32.56 -8.05
N THR A 1017 1.19 -33.36 -8.40
CA THR A 1017 0.85 -33.73 -9.78
C THR A 1017 -0.05 -32.71 -10.49
N LEU A 1018 -0.50 -31.64 -9.82
CA LEU A 1018 -1.25 -30.56 -10.46
C LEU A 1018 -0.32 -29.39 -10.84
N PRO A 1019 0.20 -29.29 -12.06
CA PRO A 1019 1.04 -28.16 -12.44
C PRO A 1019 0.25 -26.86 -12.47
N TRP A 1020 0.94 -25.74 -12.21
CA TRP A 1020 0.40 -24.41 -12.47
C TRP A 1020 0.16 -24.20 -13.98
N PRO A 1021 -1.01 -23.72 -14.40
CA PRO A 1021 -1.25 -23.37 -15.81
C PRO A 1021 -0.39 -22.18 -16.24
N ASP A 1022 -0.25 -21.97 -17.55
CA ASP A 1022 0.53 -20.86 -18.08
C ASP A 1022 -0.21 -19.53 -17.93
N ILE A 1023 0.00 -18.88 -16.78
CA ILE A 1023 -0.52 -17.56 -16.46
C ILE A 1023 0.66 -16.57 -16.36
N PRO A 1024 0.75 -15.59 -17.28
CA PRO A 1024 1.82 -14.59 -17.24
C PRO A 1024 1.73 -13.71 -16.00
N ARG A 1025 2.84 -13.05 -15.62
CA ARG A 1025 2.83 -12.01 -14.57
C ARG A 1025 2.23 -10.69 -15.09
N HIS A 1026 2.51 -10.33 -16.35
CA HIS A 1026 2.06 -9.08 -16.97
C HIS A 1026 1.59 -9.34 -18.40
N LEU A 1027 0.43 -8.80 -18.80
CA LEU A 1027 -0.05 -8.84 -20.18
C LEU A 1027 -0.60 -7.47 -20.59
N TRP A 1028 -0.10 -6.93 -21.70
CA TRP A 1028 -0.62 -5.70 -22.31
C TRP A 1028 -0.93 -5.95 -23.79
N GLY A 1029 -2.03 -5.37 -24.28
CA GLY A 1029 -2.39 -5.37 -25.70
C GLY A 1029 -2.59 -6.76 -26.29
N ASP A 1030 -2.02 -7.00 -27.47
CA ASP A 1030 -2.19 -8.22 -28.28
C ASP A 1030 -1.79 -9.51 -27.54
N ASN A 1031 -0.85 -9.44 -26.59
CA ASN A 1031 -0.43 -10.60 -25.79
C ASN A 1031 -1.56 -11.12 -24.88
N LEU A 1032 -2.50 -10.25 -24.48
CA LEU A 1032 -3.64 -10.67 -23.67
C LEU A 1032 -4.66 -11.46 -24.52
N ASP A 1033 -4.95 -10.99 -25.72
CA ASP A 1033 -5.86 -11.68 -26.63
C ASP A 1033 -5.29 -13.03 -27.08
N GLU A 1034 -3.99 -13.10 -27.37
CA GLU A 1034 -3.29 -14.37 -27.66
C GLU A 1034 -3.39 -15.35 -26.49
N TRP A 1035 -3.17 -14.87 -25.25
CA TRP A 1035 -3.34 -15.70 -24.07
C TRP A 1035 -4.79 -16.19 -23.93
N LEU A 1036 -5.80 -15.36 -24.13
CA LEU A 1036 -7.21 -15.78 -24.07
C LEU A 1036 -7.54 -16.85 -25.13
N GLU A 1037 -7.11 -16.68 -26.38
CA GLU A 1037 -7.37 -17.64 -27.47
C GLU A 1037 -6.73 -19.02 -27.22
N ASN A 1038 -5.69 -19.08 -26.41
CA ASN A 1038 -4.98 -20.31 -26.05
C ASN A 1038 -5.70 -21.16 -24.97
N VAL A 1039 -6.97 -20.87 -24.62
CA VAL A 1039 -7.76 -21.65 -23.64
C VAL A 1039 -7.84 -23.16 -23.96
N ALA A 1040 -7.74 -23.54 -25.24
CA ALA A 1040 -7.73 -24.94 -25.65
C ALA A 1040 -6.53 -25.74 -25.09
N LEU A 1041 -5.43 -25.06 -24.74
CA LEU A 1041 -4.25 -25.67 -24.10
C LEU A 1041 -4.50 -26.07 -22.64
N ASP A 1042 -5.49 -25.46 -21.98
CA ASP A 1042 -5.84 -25.76 -20.59
C ASP A 1042 -6.87 -26.88 -20.46
N VAL A 1043 -7.32 -27.46 -21.57
CA VAL A 1043 -8.16 -28.65 -21.55
C VAL A 1043 -7.28 -29.83 -21.15
N ALA A 1044 -7.38 -30.24 -19.89
CA ALA A 1044 -6.57 -31.33 -19.37
C ALA A 1044 -7.06 -32.68 -19.91
N GLU A 1045 -6.16 -33.52 -20.43
CA GLU A 1045 -6.42 -34.96 -20.53
C GLU A 1045 -6.50 -35.55 -19.12
N ALA A 1046 -7.39 -36.52 -18.89
CA ALA A 1046 -7.57 -37.12 -17.57
C ALA A 1046 -6.25 -37.76 -17.09
N ASP A 1047 -5.60 -37.14 -16.10
CA ASP A 1047 -4.34 -37.63 -15.56
C ASP A 1047 -4.58 -38.94 -14.79
N PRO A 1048 -3.96 -40.08 -15.21
CA PRO A 1048 -4.12 -41.36 -14.54
C PRO A 1048 -3.58 -41.39 -13.09
N PHE A 1049 -2.84 -40.36 -12.64
CA PHE A 1049 -2.14 -40.35 -11.36
C PHE A 1049 -3.05 -40.16 -10.13
N PHE A 1050 -4.18 -39.46 -10.24
CA PHE A 1050 -5.01 -39.09 -9.08
C PHE A 1050 -5.82 -40.23 -8.46
N GLY A 1051 -5.89 -41.39 -9.10
CA GLY A 1051 -6.84 -42.42 -8.74
C GLY A 1051 -8.26 -41.94 -9.03
N ILE A 1052 -8.86 -42.48 -10.08
CA ILE A 1052 -10.30 -42.45 -10.39
C ILE A 1052 -11.06 -41.22 -9.82
N VAL A 1053 -10.75 -40.06 -10.39
CA VAL A 1053 -11.50 -38.82 -10.15
C VAL A 1053 -12.78 -38.89 -10.98
N ILE A 1054 -13.93 -38.64 -10.37
CA ILE A 1054 -15.24 -38.59 -11.08
C ILE A 1054 -15.80 -37.17 -11.20
N GLY A 1055 -15.21 -36.20 -10.49
CA GLY A 1055 -15.54 -34.79 -10.58
C GLY A 1055 -14.44 -33.94 -9.93
N GLU A 1056 -14.03 -32.87 -10.58
CA GLU A 1056 -13.00 -31.95 -10.09
C GLU A 1056 -13.22 -30.56 -10.67
N PHE A 1057 -12.93 -29.52 -9.88
CA PHE A 1057 -12.71 -28.19 -10.42
C PHE A 1057 -11.42 -27.58 -9.87
N ARG A 1058 -10.86 -26.65 -10.64
CA ARG A 1058 -9.64 -25.90 -10.32
C ARG A 1058 -9.84 -24.44 -10.70
N GLU A 1059 -9.37 -23.55 -9.83
CA GLU A 1059 -9.34 -22.11 -10.07
C GLU A 1059 -7.94 -21.60 -9.77
N TRP A 1060 -7.37 -20.86 -10.73
CA TRP A 1060 -6.05 -20.26 -10.64
C TRP A 1060 -6.15 -18.79 -10.94
N LYS A 1061 -5.57 -17.95 -10.09
CA LYS A 1061 -5.56 -16.50 -10.28
C LYS A 1061 -4.16 -15.96 -10.18
N ALA A 1062 -3.79 -15.09 -11.12
CA ALA A 1062 -2.63 -14.23 -11.03
C ALA A 1062 -3.08 -12.78 -11.14
N LYS A 1063 -2.71 -11.98 -10.15
CA LYS A 1063 -3.06 -10.58 -10.04
C LYS A 1063 -1.81 -9.73 -10.15
N ASP A 1064 -1.92 -8.70 -10.97
CA ASP A 1064 -1.03 -7.55 -11.05
C ASP A 1064 -1.88 -6.31 -10.71
N SER A 1065 -1.25 -5.26 -10.18
CA SER A 1065 -1.75 -3.94 -9.78
C SER A 1065 -2.93 -3.33 -10.57
N ARG A 1066 -3.24 -3.81 -11.78
CA ARG A 1066 -4.35 -3.36 -12.63
C ARG A 1066 -5.31 -4.45 -13.09
N ASP A 1067 -4.85 -5.70 -13.24
CA ASP A 1067 -5.58 -6.78 -13.91
C ASP A 1067 -5.48 -8.10 -13.14
N VAL A 1068 -6.56 -8.88 -13.14
CA VAL A 1068 -6.58 -10.26 -12.63
C VAL A 1068 -6.76 -11.21 -13.80
N LEU A 1069 -5.79 -12.10 -14.00
CA LEU A 1069 -5.81 -13.18 -14.99
C LEU A 1069 -6.25 -14.47 -14.31
N ILE A 1070 -7.24 -15.14 -14.88
CA ILE A 1070 -7.92 -16.26 -14.24
C ILE A 1070 -8.03 -17.43 -15.21
N VAL A 1071 -7.58 -18.61 -14.75
CA VAL A 1071 -7.79 -19.90 -15.43
C VAL A 1071 -8.68 -20.76 -14.55
N GLU A 1072 -9.78 -21.23 -15.10
CA GLU A 1072 -10.71 -22.13 -14.42
C GLU A 1072 -10.87 -23.42 -15.20
N GLN A 1073 -11.02 -24.53 -14.51
CA GLN A 1073 -11.15 -25.86 -15.10
C GLN A 1073 -12.23 -26.66 -14.36
N LEU A 1074 -13.06 -27.41 -15.09
CA LEU A 1074 -14.09 -28.29 -14.56
C LEU A 1074 -14.07 -29.63 -15.31
N MET A 1075 -13.84 -30.70 -14.57
CA MET A 1075 -13.77 -32.06 -15.07
C MET A 1075 -14.88 -32.88 -14.41
N CYS A 1076 -15.66 -33.63 -15.18
CA CYS A 1076 -16.68 -34.49 -14.60
C CYS A 1076 -17.03 -35.71 -15.46
N ASP A 1077 -17.38 -36.81 -14.81
CA ASP A 1077 -17.90 -38.02 -15.45
C ASP A 1077 -19.32 -37.78 -15.99
N ARG A 1078 -19.59 -38.17 -17.24
CA ARG A 1078 -20.95 -38.19 -17.84
C ARG A 1078 -21.72 -36.84 -17.85
N LEU A 1079 -21.15 -35.74 -17.41
CA LEU A 1079 -21.78 -34.41 -17.34
C LEU A 1079 -21.23 -33.49 -18.43
N GLU A 1080 -22.14 -32.87 -19.19
CA GLU A 1080 -21.85 -31.76 -20.11
C GLU A 1080 -22.39 -30.47 -19.51
N PHE A 1081 -21.59 -29.41 -19.57
CA PHE A 1081 -22.01 -28.09 -19.11
C PHE A 1081 -22.31 -27.18 -20.31
N PRO A 1082 -23.34 -26.31 -20.21
CA PRO A 1082 -23.57 -25.28 -21.20
C PRO A 1082 -22.37 -24.31 -21.25
N VAL A 1083 -22.16 -23.66 -22.40
CA VAL A 1083 -21.20 -22.56 -22.53
C VAL A 1083 -21.67 -21.41 -21.64
N VAL A 1084 -20.95 -21.18 -20.56
CA VAL A 1084 -21.18 -20.12 -19.56
C VAL A 1084 -19.90 -19.32 -19.36
N PRO A 1085 -19.97 -18.06 -18.91
CA PRO A 1085 -18.80 -17.17 -18.80
C PRO A 1085 -17.79 -17.55 -17.71
N SER A 1086 -18.20 -18.33 -16.69
CA SER A 1086 -17.35 -18.67 -15.55
C SER A 1086 -17.64 -20.06 -14.96
N LEU A 1087 -16.69 -20.56 -14.18
CA LEU A 1087 -16.82 -21.79 -13.40
C LEU A 1087 -17.95 -21.70 -12.37
N ASP A 1088 -18.14 -20.56 -11.71
CA ASP A 1088 -19.20 -20.42 -10.70
C ASP A 1088 -20.60 -20.57 -11.33
N GLU A 1089 -20.80 -20.01 -12.54
CA GLU A 1089 -22.02 -20.24 -13.30
C GLU A 1089 -22.20 -21.71 -13.69
N ALA A 1090 -21.12 -22.42 -14.05
CA ALA A 1090 -21.18 -23.85 -14.36
C ALA A 1090 -21.54 -24.68 -13.13
N LEU A 1091 -20.89 -24.43 -11.98
CA LEU A 1091 -21.17 -25.08 -10.71
C LEU A 1091 -22.60 -24.81 -10.22
N SER A 1092 -23.17 -23.64 -10.53
CA SER A 1092 -24.56 -23.31 -10.20
C SER A 1092 -25.60 -24.22 -10.86
N LYS A 1093 -25.22 -24.91 -11.96
CA LYS A 1093 -26.07 -25.86 -12.70
C LYS A 1093 -26.03 -27.29 -12.13
N LEU A 1094 -25.07 -27.60 -11.27
CA LEU A 1094 -25.02 -28.90 -10.58
C LEU A 1094 -26.20 -29.01 -9.61
N GLY A 1095 -26.70 -30.24 -9.44
CA GLY A 1095 -27.71 -30.56 -8.43
C GLY A 1095 -27.27 -30.11 -7.03
N ARG A 1096 -28.21 -29.56 -6.26
CA ARG A 1096 -27.96 -29.00 -4.94
C ARG A 1096 -28.23 -30.02 -3.84
N VAL A 1097 -27.30 -30.10 -2.89
CA VAL A 1097 -27.42 -30.91 -1.67
C VAL A 1097 -27.26 -29.99 -0.46
N VAL A 1098 -28.18 -30.13 0.48
CA VAL A 1098 -28.12 -29.46 1.79
C VAL A 1098 -28.15 -30.51 2.89
N ARG A 1099 -27.76 -30.10 4.11
CA ARG A 1099 -27.85 -30.95 5.29
C ARG A 1099 -28.88 -30.37 6.24
N ILE A 1100 -29.86 -31.20 6.61
CA ILE A 1100 -30.91 -30.86 7.57
C ILE A 1100 -31.04 -32.06 8.52
N GLY A 1101 -30.01 -32.28 9.34
CA GLY A 1101 -29.81 -33.52 10.11
C GLY A 1101 -29.30 -34.71 9.29
N TYR A 1102 -29.68 -34.82 8.03
CA TYR A 1102 -29.13 -35.75 7.03
C TYR A 1102 -28.98 -35.04 5.68
N LEU A 1103 -28.24 -35.66 4.73
CA LEU A 1103 -28.05 -35.10 3.40
C LEU A 1103 -29.31 -35.24 2.56
N VAL A 1104 -29.81 -34.12 2.03
CA VAL A 1104 -31.00 -34.02 1.19
C VAL A 1104 -30.62 -33.42 -0.15
N ALA A 1105 -30.85 -34.15 -1.24
CA ALA A 1105 -30.80 -33.59 -2.58
C ALA A 1105 -32.09 -32.79 -2.83
N LEU A 1106 -31.95 -31.49 -3.15
CA LEU A 1106 -33.09 -30.61 -3.43
C LEU A 1106 -33.59 -30.79 -4.87
N ASP A 1107 -32.69 -31.13 -5.79
CA ASP A 1107 -32.97 -31.32 -7.21
C ASP A 1107 -33.17 -32.82 -7.52
N ALA A 1108 -34.12 -33.47 -6.85
CA ALA A 1108 -34.45 -34.87 -7.11
C ALA A 1108 -35.23 -35.02 -8.43
N SER A 1109 -34.54 -34.89 -9.57
CA SER A 1109 -35.08 -35.49 -10.79
C SER A 1109 -35.07 -37.01 -10.59
N LYS A 1110 -36.21 -37.68 -10.79
CA LYS A 1110 -36.33 -39.15 -10.76
C LYS A 1110 -35.67 -39.79 -11.99
N SER A 1111 -34.46 -39.35 -12.34
CA SER A 1111 -33.67 -39.89 -13.44
C SER A 1111 -33.13 -41.26 -13.06
N GLN A 1112 -33.18 -42.21 -13.98
CA GLN A 1112 -32.59 -43.55 -13.84
C GLN A 1112 -31.05 -43.51 -13.76
N LYS A 1113 -30.43 -42.37 -14.14
CA LYS A 1113 -28.99 -42.10 -14.06
C LYS A 1113 -28.78 -40.72 -13.41
N PRO A 1114 -28.61 -40.65 -12.08
CA PRO A 1114 -28.26 -39.40 -11.42
C PRO A 1114 -26.85 -38.94 -11.82
N ASP A 1115 -26.63 -37.63 -11.73
CA ASP A 1115 -25.33 -36.99 -11.90
C ASP A 1115 -24.32 -37.56 -10.87
N PRO A 1116 -23.05 -37.76 -11.24
CA PRO A 1116 -22.06 -38.37 -10.33
C PRO A 1116 -21.78 -37.50 -9.10
N VAL A 1117 -21.76 -36.19 -9.27
CA VAL A 1117 -21.41 -35.21 -8.24
C VAL A 1117 -22.51 -34.17 -8.10
N CYS A 1118 -22.61 -33.61 -6.91
CA CYS A 1118 -23.52 -32.51 -6.60
C CYS A 1118 -22.78 -31.42 -5.83
N ARG A 1119 -23.39 -30.23 -5.83
CA ARG A 1119 -22.94 -29.10 -5.05
C ARG A 1119 -23.55 -29.15 -3.65
N PHE A 1120 -22.72 -29.43 -2.65
CA PHE A 1120 -23.06 -29.28 -1.24
C PHE A 1120 -22.92 -27.82 -0.80
N LEU A 1121 -23.97 -27.28 -0.19
CA LEU A 1121 -23.99 -25.92 0.35
C LEU A 1121 -23.89 -26.00 1.88
N PRO A 1122 -22.70 -25.80 2.48
CA PRO A 1122 -22.57 -25.76 3.94
C PRO A 1122 -23.34 -24.59 4.57
N HIS A 1123 -23.63 -23.53 3.80
CA HIS A 1123 -24.41 -22.33 4.19
C HIS A 1123 -23.92 -21.65 5.48
N GLN A 1124 -22.61 -21.69 5.73
CA GLN A 1124 -22.00 -21.01 6.86
C GLN A 1124 -21.66 -19.57 6.47
N LEU A 1125 -22.11 -18.61 7.27
CA LEU A 1125 -21.78 -17.20 7.08
C LEU A 1125 -20.24 -17.07 7.17
N ASP A 1126 -19.62 -16.52 6.12
CA ASP A 1126 -18.19 -16.13 6.05
C ASP A 1126 -17.15 -17.25 6.02
N LEU A 1127 -17.57 -18.50 6.02
CA LEU A 1127 -16.65 -19.61 5.90
C LEU A 1127 -16.58 -20.09 4.45
N LYS A 1128 -15.38 -20.00 3.87
CA LYS A 1128 -15.05 -20.65 2.59
C LYS A 1128 -14.49 -22.07 2.85
N PRO A 1129 -14.75 -23.04 1.97
CA PRO A 1129 -15.52 -22.92 0.73
C PRO A 1129 -17.03 -22.77 0.98
N SER A 1130 -17.67 -21.81 0.29
CA SER A 1130 -19.12 -21.58 0.36
C SER A 1130 -19.93 -22.67 -0.36
N GLN A 1131 -19.25 -23.47 -1.19
CA GLN A 1131 -19.77 -24.61 -1.91
C GLN A 1131 -18.70 -25.70 -2.03
N VAL A 1132 -19.10 -26.96 -1.80
CA VAL A 1132 -18.21 -28.12 -1.89
C VAL A 1132 -18.80 -29.13 -2.88
N ILE A 1133 -17.99 -29.69 -3.79
CA ILE A 1133 -18.44 -30.82 -4.61
C ILE A 1133 -18.37 -32.12 -3.80
N VAL A 1134 -19.47 -32.88 -3.81
CA VAL A 1134 -19.58 -34.16 -3.11
C VAL A 1134 -20.14 -35.22 -4.05
N LEU A 1135 -19.94 -36.50 -3.72
CA LEU A 1135 -20.63 -37.58 -4.40
C LEU A 1135 -22.15 -37.38 -4.27
N ASN A 1136 -22.88 -37.52 -5.36
CA ASN A 1136 -24.34 -37.39 -5.33
C ASN A 1136 -24.94 -38.42 -4.33
N PRO A 1137 -25.72 -37.99 -3.31
CA PRO A 1137 -26.34 -38.91 -2.36
C PRO A 1137 -27.21 -39.99 -3.00
N GLU A 1138 -27.82 -39.72 -4.16
CA GLU A 1138 -28.58 -40.73 -4.92
C GLU A 1138 -27.66 -41.78 -5.55
N VAL A 1139 -26.46 -41.40 -6.01
CA VAL A 1139 -25.43 -42.34 -6.48
C VAL A 1139 -24.94 -43.21 -5.33
N ALA A 1140 -24.66 -42.60 -4.16
CA ALA A 1140 -24.25 -43.34 -2.97
C ALA A 1140 -25.30 -44.39 -2.57
N LYS A 1141 -26.59 -44.03 -2.58
CA LYS A 1141 -27.70 -44.96 -2.30
C LYS A 1141 -27.74 -46.14 -3.27
N LEU A 1142 -27.57 -45.90 -4.58
CA LEU A 1142 -27.58 -46.95 -5.61
C LEU A 1142 -26.42 -47.95 -5.43
N LEU A 1143 -25.27 -47.47 -4.95
CA LEU A 1143 -24.08 -48.30 -4.70
C LEU A 1143 -24.05 -48.91 -3.28
N ASN A 1144 -25.10 -48.70 -2.49
CA ASN A 1144 -25.19 -49.09 -1.07
C ASN A 1144 -24.02 -48.53 -0.23
N TRP A 1145 -23.65 -47.28 -0.49
CA TRP A 1145 -22.67 -46.52 0.28
C TRP A 1145 -23.37 -45.51 1.19
N HIS A 1146 -22.76 -45.23 2.34
CA HIS A 1146 -23.30 -44.29 3.32
C HIS A 1146 -22.21 -43.33 3.81
N SER A 1147 -22.57 -42.07 4.08
CA SER A 1147 -21.69 -41.13 4.76
C SER A 1147 -21.80 -41.24 6.28
N ILE A 1148 -20.76 -40.86 7.00
CA ILE A 1148 -20.83 -40.71 8.46
C ILE A 1148 -21.68 -39.46 8.74
N THR A 1149 -22.47 -39.50 9.82
CA THR A 1149 -23.42 -38.43 10.17
C THR A 1149 -22.80 -37.04 10.13
N ASN A 1150 -21.57 -36.86 10.64
CA ASN A 1150 -20.90 -35.54 10.70
C ASN A 1150 -19.97 -35.21 9.54
N ASP A 1151 -19.68 -36.15 8.64
CA ASP A 1151 -18.71 -35.98 7.55
C ASP A 1151 -19.38 -36.30 6.19
N PRO A 1152 -19.91 -35.27 5.49
CA PRO A 1152 -20.55 -35.46 4.19
C PRO A 1152 -19.54 -35.63 3.04
N TYR A 1153 -18.24 -35.62 3.32
CA TYR A 1153 -17.19 -35.66 2.31
C TYR A 1153 -16.65 -37.06 2.08
N VAL A 1154 -16.94 -38.02 2.98
CA VAL A 1154 -16.44 -39.40 2.88
C VAL A 1154 -17.59 -40.41 2.93
N TYR A 1155 -17.57 -41.35 1.99
CA TYR A 1155 -18.58 -42.39 1.83
C TYR A 1155 -17.96 -43.77 2.05
N TYR A 1156 -18.66 -44.61 2.80
CA TYR A 1156 -18.23 -45.94 3.22
C TYR A 1156 -19.18 -47.01 2.69
N ASP A 1157 -18.68 -48.22 2.50
CA ASP A 1157 -19.54 -49.38 2.28
C ASP A 1157 -20.05 -49.99 3.60
N SER A 1158 -20.86 -51.05 3.49
CA SER A 1158 -21.41 -51.79 4.63
C SER A 1158 -20.35 -52.43 5.55
N ASP A 1159 -19.12 -52.61 5.06
CA ASP A 1159 -18.00 -53.17 5.82
C ASP A 1159 -17.18 -52.06 6.53
N GLY A 1160 -17.57 -50.79 6.39
CA GLY A 1160 -16.87 -49.64 6.97
C GLY A 1160 -15.61 -49.24 6.21
N ASN A 1161 -15.40 -49.71 4.97
CA ASN A 1161 -14.28 -49.28 4.14
C ASN A 1161 -14.68 -48.06 3.31
N TRP A 1162 -13.82 -47.04 3.27
CA TRP A 1162 -14.08 -45.87 2.43
C TRP A 1162 -14.12 -46.26 0.94
N ARG A 1163 -15.03 -45.63 0.20
CA ARG A 1163 -15.31 -45.89 -1.22
C ARG A 1163 -15.11 -44.65 -2.07
N ALA A 1164 -15.57 -43.50 -1.58
CA ALA A 1164 -15.38 -42.20 -2.20
C ALA A 1164 -15.01 -41.15 -1.13
N LYS A 1165 -14.17 -40.17 -1.50
CA LYS A 1165 -13.89 -39.01 -0.66
C LYS A 1165 -13.74 -37.72 -1.48
N THR A 1166 -14.17 -36.59 -0.94
CA THR A 1166 -13.85 -35.26 -1.43
C THR A 1166 -12.53 -34.79 -0.82
N ILE A 1167 -11.61 -34.34 -1.67
CA ILE A 1167 -10.38 -33.64 -1.28
C ILE A 1167 -10.56 -32.17 -1.67
N VAL A 1168 -10.24 -31.26 -0.76
CA VAL A 1168 -10.18 -29.82 -1.01
C VAL A 1168 -8.73 -29.39 -0.82
N TRP A 1169 -8.17 -28.70 -1.81
CA TRP A 1169 -6.77 -28.26 -1.77
C TRP A 1169 -6.64 -26.77 -2.05
N ARG A 1170 -5.54 -26.20 -1.57
CA ARG A 1170 -5.19 -24.79 -1.72
C ARG A 1170 -3.70 -24.59 -1.98
N ASP A 1171 -3.38 -23.57 -2.75
CA ASP A 1171 -2.04 -23.04 -3.00
C ASP A 1171 -2.04 -21.52 -2.76
N GLY A 1172 -1.97 -21.13 -1.47
CA GLY A 1172 -2.06 -19.74 -1.04
C GLY A 1172 -3.49 -19.21 -0.92
N LEU A 1173 -3.69 -18.22 -0.05
CA LEU A 1173 -4.96 -17.49 0.06
C LEU A 1173 -5.01 -16.28 -0.88
N CYS A 1174 -6.22 -15.77 -1.13
CA CYS A 1174 -6.38 -14.53 -1.87
C CYS A 1174 -5.73 -13.35 -1.11
N GLN A 1175 -4.93 -12.57 -1.83
CA GLN A 1175 -4.26 -11.38 -1.31
C GLN A 1175 -5.18 -10.15 -1.39
N SER A 1176 -4.80 -9.06 -0.73
CA SER A 1176 -5.54 -7.80 -0.76
C SER A 1176 -5.70 -7.26 -2.19
N ILE A 1177 -6.75 -6.45 -2.42
CA ILE A 1177 -7.07 -5.85 -3.73
C ILE A 1177 -5.93 -4.99 -4.31
N ASP A 1178 -4.97 -4.55 -3.53
CA ASP A 1178 -3.83 -3.76 -4.02
C ASP A 1178 -2.54 -4.58 -4.19
N ASP A 1179 -2.51 -5.82 -3.68
CA ASP A 1179 -1.29 -6.62 -3.66
C ASP A 1179 -1.21 -7.55 -4.88
N ASP A 1180 -0.02 -7.63 -5.48
CA ASP A 1180 0.26 -8.61 -6.50
C ASP A 1180 0.30 -10.01 -5.89
N GLY A 1181 -0.16 -11.01 -6.63
CA GLY A 1181 -0.21 -12.35 -6.06
C GLY A 1181 -0.67 -13.42 -7.02
N ARG A 1182 -0.25 -14.64 -6.74
CA ARG A 1182 -0.75 -15.86 -7.36
C ARG A 1182 -1.43 -16.69 -6.29
N TYR A 1183 -2.57 -17.29 -6.59
CA TYR A 1183 -3.19 -18.25 -5.70
C TYR A 1183 -4.03 -19.24 -6.49
N GLY A 1184 -4.11 -20.48 -5.97
CA GLY A 1184 -4.85 -21.56 -6.57
C GLY A 1184 -5.72 -22.28 -5.55
N ASN A 1185 -6.88 -22.75 -5.98
CA ASN A 1185 -7.71 -23.63 -5.16
C ASN A 1185 -8.42 -24.66 -6.04
N GLY A 1186 -8.80 -25.79 -5.45
CA GLY A 1186 -9.57 -26.78 -6.17
C GLY A 1186 -10.18 -27.83 -5.25
N GLN A 1187 -11.06 -28.62 -5.84
CA GLN A 1187 -11.77 -29.69 -5.16
C GLN A 1187 -11.90 -30.89 -6.10
N MET A 1188 -11.80 -32.10 -5.56
CA MET A 1188 -11.94 -33.33 -6.33
C MET A 1188 -12.68 -34.41 -5.54
N VAL A 1189 -13.55 -35.16 -6.21
CA VAL A 1189 -14.21 -36.37 -5.70
C VAL A 1189 -13.48 -37.58 -6.25
N THR A 1190 -12.83 -38.32 -5.35
CA THR A 1190 -11.96 -39.46 -5.68
C THR A 1190 -12.58 -40.77 -5.22
N LEU A 1191 -12.39 -41.84 -6.01
CA LEU A 1191 -12.81 -43.20 -5.65
C LEU A 1191 -11.62 -44.05 -5.20
N SER A 1192 -11.82 -44.87 -4.17
CA SER A 1192 -10.89 -45.97 -3.86
C SER A 1192 -10.84 -46.96 -5.02
N LYS A 1193 -9.79 -47.80 -5.08
CA LYS A 1193 -9.69 -48.85 -6.12
C LYS A 1193 -10.94 -49.75 -6.18
N LYS A 1194 -11.45 -50.20 -5.03
CA LYS A 1194 -12.70 -50.97 -4.94
C LYS A 1194 -13.95 -50.12 -5.20
N GLY A 1195 -13.92 -48.83 -4.83
CA GLY A 1195 -14.98 -47.87 -5.13
C GLY A 1195 -15.16 -47.68 -6.63
N ARG A 1196 -14.06 -47.58 -7.39
CA ARG A 1196 -14.08 -47.58 -8.86
C ARG A 1196 -14.73 -48.83 -9.41
N GLU A 1197 -14.28 -50.01 -8.99
CA GLU A 1197 -14.79 -51.28 -9.52
C GLU A 1197 -16.32 -51.34 -9.37
N ALA A 1198 -16.84 -50.98 -8.20
CA ALA A 1198 -18.28 -50.92 -7.94
C ALA A 1198 -18.99 -49.82 -8.75
N TYR A 1199 -18.39 -48.65 -8.88
CA TYR A 1199 -18.95 -47.54 -9.66
C TYR A 1199 -19.03 -47.89 -11.16
N GLU A 1200 -17.94 -48.41 -11.74
CA GLU A 1200 -17.87 -48.79 -13.16
C GLU A 1200 -18.77 -49.99 -13.48
N GLN A 1201 -18.93 -50.92 -12.53
CA GLN A 1201 -19.86 -52.05 -12.67
C GLN A 1201 -21.32 -51.58 -12.83
N TYR A 1202 -21.70 -50.48 -12.17
CA TYR A 1202 -23.07 -49.96 -12.21
C TYR A 1202 -23.30 -48.93 -13.35
N PHE A 1203 -22.37 -47.98 -13.52
CA PHE A 1203 -22.53 -46.83 -14.41
C PHE A 1203 -21.80 -46.97 -15.76
N GLY A 1204 -20.94 -47.99 -15.92
CA GLY A 1204 -20.04 -48.13 -17.07
C GLY A 1204 -18.67 -47.49 -16.83
N PRO A 1205 -17.73 -47.62 -17.79
CA PRO A 1205 -16.39 -47.04 -17.65
C PRO A 1205 -16.48 -45.52 -17.47
N ILE A 1206 -15.64 -44.98 -16.59
CA ILE A 1206 -15.59 -43.54 -16.31
C ILE A 1206 -15.07 -42.79 -17.54
N SER A 1207 -15.81 -41.77 -17.98
CA SER A 1207 -15.49 -40.93 -19.13
C SER A 1207 -15.57 -39.46 -18.71
N ILE A 1208 -14.38 -38.87 -18.51
CA ILE A 1208 -14.23 -37.50 -18.03
C ILE A 1208 -14.30 -36.52 -19.19
N LYS A 1209 -15.16 -35.51 -19.05
CA LYS A 1209 -15.19 -34.33 -19.92
C LYS A 1209 -14.55 -33.16 -19.20
N SER A 1210 -13.59 -32.51 -19.84
CA SER A 1210 -12.89 -31.33 -19.31
C SER A 1210 -13.42 -30.08 -19.99
N HIS A 1211 -13.71 -29.06 -19.19
CA HIS A 1211 -14.13 -27.73 -19.61
C HIS A 1211 -13.15 -26.72 -19.00
N SER A 1212 -12.71 -25.73 -19.78
CA SER A 1212 -11.71 -24.77 -19.35
C SER A 1212 -12.10 -23.35 -19.76
N TRP A 1213 -11.77 -22.38 -18.90
CA TRP A 1213 -12.01 -20.95 -19.12
C TRP A 1213 -10.72 -20.17 -18.88
N ARG A 1214 -10.46 -19.18 -19.74
CA ARG A 1214 -9.53 -18.08 -19.48
C ARG A 1214 -10.33 -16.78 -19.41
N ARG A 1215 -10.16 -15.99 -18.37
CA ARG A 1215 -10.87 -14.71 -18.19
C ARG A 1215 -10.01 -13.63 -17.55
N THR A 1216 -10.41 -12.37 -17.73
CA THR A 1216 -9.79 -11.22 -17.07
C THR A 1216 -10.79 -10.35 -16.32
N GLU A 1217 -10.34 -9.80 -15.19
CA GLU A 1217 -11.05 -8.77 -14.43
C GLU A 1217 -10.17 -7.50 -14.37
N LYS A 1218 -10.70 -6.34 -14.79
CA LYS A 1218 -9.99 -5.05 -14.71
C LYS A 1218 -10.39 -4.28 -13.46
N SER A 1219 -9.41 -3.84 -12.67
CA SER A 1219 -9.71 -2.93 -11.55
C SER A 1219 -9.95 -1.50 -12.06
N GLY A 1220 -11.07 -0.87 -11.68
CA GLY A 1220 -11.23 0.59 -11.76
C GLY A 1220 -12.10 1.20 -12.86
N LYS A 1221 -12.87 0.45 -13.66
CA LYS A 1221 -13.89 1.05 -14.57
C LYS A 1221 -15.31 0.66 -14.16
N LYS A 1222 -16.21 1.67 -14.15
CA LYS A 1222 -17.65 1.53 -13.87
C LYS A 1222 -18.40 0.55 -14.78
N ASP A 1223 -17.78 0.11 -15.87
CA ASP A 1223 -18.20 -1.03 -16.68
C ASP A 1223 -17.06 -2.05 -16.71
N ILE A 1224 -17.23 -3.16 -15.97
CA ILE A 1224 -16.35 -4.33 -16.06
C ILE A 1224 -16.66 -4.99 -17.41
N GLN A 1225 -15.86 -4.69 -18.45
CA GLN A 1225 -15.84 -5.55 -19.64
C GLN A 1225 -15.06 -6.82 -19.30
N GLU A 1226 -15.75 -7.82 -18.79
CA GLU A 1226 -15.19 -9.17 -18.66
C GLU A 1226 -14.97 -9.76 -20.07
N THR A 1227 -13.72 -10.01 -20.42
CA THR A 1227 -13.35 -10.80 -21.60
C THR A 1227 -12.98 -12.21 -21.16
N TRP A 1228 -13.59 -13.20 -21.83
CA TRP A 1228 -13.36 -14.61 -21.55
C TRP A 1228 -13.33 -15.46 -22.83
N ARG A 1229 -12.73 -16.64 -22.73
CA ARG A 1229 -12.72 -17.71 -23.73
C ARG A 1229 -12.98 -19.06 -23.07
N PHE A 1230 -13.57 -19.99 -23.81
CA PHE A 1230 -14.02 -21.29 -23.33
C PHE A 1230 -13.61 -22.41 -24.29
N ALA A 1231 -13.16 -23.54 -23.75
CA ALA A 1231 -12.88 -24.74 -24.51
C ALA A 1231 -13.39 -25.99 -23.78
N VAL A 1232 -13.71 -27.04 -24.56
CA VAL A 1232 -14.15 -28.34 -24.06
C VAL A 1232 -13.36 -29.43 -24.76
N SER A 1233 -12.99 -30.49 -24.03
CA SER A 1233 -12.42 -31.69 -24.62
C SER A 1233 -13.44 -32.35 -25.55
N SER A 1234 -13.16 -32.37 -26.84
CA SER A 1234 -13.85 -33.25 -27.80
C SER A 1234 -13.36 -34.68 -27.58
N GLN A 1235 -14.21 -35.57 -27.08
CA GLN A 1235 -14.10 -37.01 -27.36
C GLN A 1235 -15.09 -37.38 -28.46
#